data_AF-A0A395CTG4-F1
#
_entry.id   AF-A0A395CTG4-F1
#
_cell.length_a   1.000
_cell.length_b   1.000
_cell.length_c   1.000
_cell.angle_alpha   90.00
_cell.angle_beta   90.00
_cell.angle_gamma   90.00
#
_symmetry.space_group_name_H-M   'P 1'
#
loop_
_entity.id
_entity.type
_entity.pdbx_description
1 polymer ?
#
loop_
_entity_poly.entity_id
_entity_poly.type
_entity_poly.pdbx_seq_one_letter_code
_entity_poly.pdbx_strand_id
1 'polypeptide(L)'
;DPHTGAAPQPAFPWRGRITCDPAPGRSGTVDGTSAASAQVDAFFAGYRDFILHYANLCVEAGGVDAFLIGSELVELTRVQSAAGVYPAVGALQTLAADAKAVLGGAKISYAADWTEYNAHVLANGDVRFPLDPLWASASIDFVGVDVYWPLSDWRDGFDHLDAQIASSVYDLDYLSARMTSGEGFDWHYAGAENRDAQIRSPITDGLGKPWMFRQKDFVSWWSQPHYERVGGVELAAPTAWTPRSKPIWIVETGCPAVDRGANAPNVFPDAHSSEGGLPYYSRGGRDDLMQQRFIEATLAHFDPSGSDAAANNPVSPLYGERMVDPARIHIWCWDARPFPAFPACGGVWADAPNWETGHWLNGRLDGVPLDRLANELAAAAPTQDLVLERPDILGFVDGYVLDRAMSPRDAIEPLAALFGVEAIVSERSLRFASRATKPARELSDDDLVPAKDGSLINVTRAQESELPHEIALSFSDSEFDYQTGRVLSRRLEGYSLRQSEAQAAVAITRASAQRLADIWLQDIWAGRETASFSLRPGLAALELGDVVALAAAPGKLFQITRITDGAARSVEARGVDPNVYDSTARALPRPALEPPAVLGPPRVVVLDLAMTESDAAPLSHIAAYADPWPGALAIWRRIGATYEHVGVIEKRATIGETLDMLPPGPLGRFDRGASVTVKLSCGALASVDDASAFALRSAMAIRGPDGAWEVFAFTHAELVAENTYRLSRLLRGIGGEDALAARSVPAGATVVLLDDAVVPLATNLAELESSRTYRIGPLSRDYSDPTYAQASVAATRKALMPYSPTHVRARRTIDGVIVSFLRRGRIGADAWEPLDIPLGEASEAYEIVIPLPGGSRVLTATTTSVLYPASAELADFGAPQATLSIEIYQIGANVGRGFPLSGTLAVE
;
A
#
# COMPACT_ATOMS: atom_id res chain seq x y z
N ASP A 1 -21.66 -0.88 -21.95
CA ASP A 1 -20.95 0.36 -22.31
C ASP A 1 -21.83 1.25 -23.19
N PRO A 2 -22.22 2.46 -22.71
CA PRO A 2 -23.07 3.41 -23.43
C PRO A 2 -22.47 3.92 -24.75
N HIS A 3 -21.14 3.92 -24.88
CA HIS A 3 -20.42 4.43 -26.05
C HIS A 3 -20.30 3.38 -27.16
N THR A 4 -20.05 2.13 -26.78
CA THR A 4 -19.81 1.04 -27.76
C THR A 4 -21.01 0.14 -27.97
N GLY A 5 -21.95 0.09 -27.01
CA GLY A 5 -23.01 -0.91 -26.94
C GLY A 5 -22.53 -2.30 -26.49
N ALA A 6 -21.25 -2.43 -26.10
CA ALA A 6 -20.72 -3.68 -25.58
C ALA A 6 -21.36 -4.03 -24.21
N ALA A 7 -21.48 -5.33 -23.92
CA ALA A 7 -22.06 -5.80 -22.66
C ALA A 7 -21.24 -5.39 -21.42
N PRO A 8 -19.90 -5.61 -21.35
CA PRO A 8 -19.11 -5.09 -20.24
C PRO A 8 -18.90 -3.57 -20.36
N GLN A 9 -18.76 -2.89 -19.23
CA GLN A 9 -18.20 -1.53 -19.19
C GLN A 9 -16.67 -1.61 -19.36
N PRO A 10 -16.01 -0.56 -19.87
CA PRO A 10 -14.55 -0.46 -19.83
C PRO A 10 -14.04 -0.55 -18.38
N ALA A 11 -12.81 -1.02 -18.18
CA ALA A 11 -12.23 -1.14 -16.84
C ALA A 11 -11.98 0.24 -16.22
N PHE A 12 -12.47 0.44 -14.99
CA PHE A 12 -12.34 1.69 -14.22
C PHE A 12 -12.69 2.97 -15.00
N PRO A 13 -13.90 3.09 -15.59
CA PRO A 13 -14.25 4.16 -16.54
C PRO A 13 -14.75 5.43 -15.84
N TRP A 14 -14.45 5.61 -14.55
CA TRP A 14 -15.15 6.59 -13.70
C TRP A 14 -14.74 8.05 -13.93
N ARG A 15 -13.65 8.33 -14.65
CA ARG A 15 -13.23 9.70 -14.98
C ARG A 15 -13.98 10.20 -16.21
N GLY A 16 -14.86 11.17 -16.05
CA GLY A 16 -15.49 11.87 -17.17
C GLY A 16 -16.53 11.08 -17.98
N ARG A 17 -16.56 9.73 -17.94
CA ARG A 17 -17.34 8.90 -18.89
C ARG A 17 -18.70 8.41 -18.39
N ILE A 18 -19.12 8.85 -17.21
CA ILE A 18 -20.48 8.59 -16.73
C ILE A 18 -21.44 9.41 -17.58
N THR A 19 -22.40 8.76 -18.24
CA THR A 19 -23.29 9.42 -19.22
C THR A 19 -24.65 8.71 -19.35
N CYS A 20 -25.55 9.23 -20.18
CA CYS A 20 -26.82 8.58 -20.51
C CYS A 20 -26.61 7.35 -21.40
N ASP A 21 -27.56 6.42 -21.42
CA ASP A 21 -27.51 5.21 -22.25
C ASP A 21 -28.68 5.18 -23.26
N PRO A 22 -28.40 5.11 -24.58
CA PRO A 22 -27.09 5.21 -25.24
C PRO A 22 -26.45 6.61 -25.12
N ALA A 23 -25.11 6.68 -25.14
CA ALA A 23 -24.35 7.93 -25.00
C ALA A 23 -24.67 8.95 -26.11
N PRO A 24 -24.44 10.26 -25.89
CA PRO A 24 -24.60 11.28 -26.93
C PRO A 24 -23.89 10.92 -28.23
N GLY A 25 -24.52 11.20 -29.38
CA GLY A 25 -24.01 10.85 -30.70
C GLY A 25 -24.18 9.37 -31.11
N ARG A 26 -24.72 8.51 -30.23
CA ARG A 26 -25.07 7.12 -30.57
C ARG A 26 -26.50 7.02 -31.10
N SER A 27 -26.72 6.03 -31.97
CA SER A 27 -28.06 5.72 -32.48
C SER A 27 -29.01 5.40 -31.32
N GLY A 28 -30.15 6.07 -31.27
CA GLY A 28 -31.14 5.90 -30.21
C GLY A 28 -30.78 6.53 -28.87
N THR A 29 -29.77 7.42 -28.82
CA THR A 29 -29.44 8.19 -27.62
C THR A 29 -30.67 8.92 -27.05
N VAL A 30 -30.74 8.99 -25.72
CA VAL A 30 -31.77 9.76 -25.02
C VAL A 30 -31.36 11.22 -24.81
N ASP A 31 -30.12 11.59 -25.13
CA ASP A 31 -29.64 12.97 -25.07
C ASP A 31 -30.51 13.92 -25.91
N GLY A 32 -30.82 15.08 -25.34
CA GLY A 32 -31.77 16.04 -25.89
C GLY A 32 -33.25 15.66 -25.72
N THR A 33 -33.59 14.57 -25.02
CA THR A 33 -34.97 14.11 -24.82
C THR A 33 -35.34 14.03 -23.34
N SER A 34 -36.64 14.12 -23.04
CA SER A 34 -37.13 14.00 -21.65
C SER A 34 -36.74 12.71 -20.93
N ALA A 35 -36.44 11.63 -21.67
CA ALA A 35 -36.00 10.36 -21.10
C ALA A 35 -34.62 10.45 -20.43
N ALA A 36 -33.75 11.38 -20.86
CA ALA A 36 -32.47 11.62 -20.20
C ALA A 36 -32.64 12.06 -18.73
N SER A 37 -33.67 12.86 -18.43
CA SER A 37 -33.95 13.27 -17.05
C SER A 37 -34.19 12.06 -16.15
N ALA A 38 -34.98 11.09 -16.60
CA ALA A 38 -35.27 9.89 -15.81
C ALA A 38 -34.02 9.04 -15.52
N GLN A 39 -33.08 8.96 -16.47
CA GLN A 39 -31.81 8.24 -16.25
C GLN A 39 -30.90 9.00 -15.27
N VAL A 40 -30.80 10.32 -15.42
CA VAL A 40 -30.02 11.17 -14.51
C VAL A 40 -30.59 11.13 -13.10
N ASP A 41 -31.92 11.24 -12.95
CA ASP A 41 -32.59 11.14 -11.65
C ASP A 41 -32.34 9.78 -10.98
N ALA A 42 -32.33 8.69 -11.76
CA ALA A 42 -32.02 7.36 -11.25
C ALA A 42 -30.57 7.23 -10.77
N PHE A 43 -29.61 7.83 -11.47
CA PHE A 43 -28.21 7.87 -11.01
C PHE A 43 -28.06 8.69 -9.72
N PHE A 44 -28.66 9.90 -9.69
CA PHE A 44 -28.55 10.80 -8.55
C PHE A 44 -29.28 10.29 -7.30
N ALA A 45 -30.27 9.40 -7.44
CA ALA A 45 -30.88 8.75 -6.28
C ALA A 45 -29.84 8.00 -5.43
N GLY A 46 -28.95 7.21 -6.05
CA GLY A 46 -27.87 6.52 -5.35
C GLY A 46 -26.67 7.43 -5.03
N TYR A 47 -26.30 8.30 -5.98
CA TYR A 47 -25.15 9.21 -5.80
C TYR A 47 -25.37 10.21 -4.65
N ARG A 48 -26.60 10.71 -4.48
CA ARG A 48 -26.95 11.60 -3.37
C ARG A 48 -26.79 10.91 -2.02
N ASP A 49 -27.28 9.69 -1.88
CA ASP A 49 -27.15 8.92 -0.63
C ASP A 49 -25.68 8.65 -0.31
N PHE A 50 -24.87 8.32 -1.32
CA PHE A 50 -23.43 8.18 -1.21
C PHE A 50 -22.76 9.46 -0.68
N ILE A 51 -23.00 10.61 -1.33
CA ILE A 51 -22.36 11.87 -0.93
C ILE A 51 -22.83 12.33 0.45
N LEU A 52 -24.12 12.21 0.79
CA LEU A 52 -24.63 12.59 2.10
C LEU A 52 -24.16 11.65 3.23
N HIS A 53 -23.89 10.39 2.93
CA HIS A 53 -23.24 9.49 3.88
C HIS A 53 -21.87 10.03 4.30
N TYR A 54 -21.01 10.41 3.34
CA TYR A 54 -19.70 11.01 3.65
C TYR A 54 -19.82 12.36 4.36
N ALA A 55 -20.80 13.18 3.99
CA ALA A 55 -21.06 14.43 4.71
C ALA A 55 -21.36 14.17 6.20
N ASN A 56 -22.18 13.16 6.52
CA ASN A 56 -22.45 12.78 7.91
C ASN A 56 -21.21 12.19 8.62
N LEU A 57 -20.41 11.38 7.93
CA LEU A 57 -19.13 10.89 8.48
C LEU A 57 -18.18 12.04 8.84
N CYS A 58 -18.11 13.08 8.00
CA CYS A 58 -17.34 14.28 8.32
C CYS A 58 -17.85 14.96 9.60
N VAL A 59 -19.16 15.04 9.81
CA VAL A 59 -19.74 15.58 11.05
C VAL A 59 -19.34 14.72 12.26
N GLU A 60 -19.45 13.39 12.16
CA GLU A 60 -19.05 12.45 13.22
C GLU A 60 -17.55 12.54 13.55
N ALA A 61 -16.70 12.82 12.55
CA ALA A 61 -15.27 12.99 12.71
C ALA A 61 -14.84 14.36 13.27
N GLY A 62 -15.79 15.28 13.53
CA GLY A 62 -15.52 16.61 14.10
C GLY A 62 -15.57 17.77 13.10
N GLY A 63 -15.96 17.53 11.86
CA GLY A 63 -16.13 18.53 10.80
C GLY A 63 -14.96 18.58 9.81
N VAL A 64 -15.14 19.39 8.76
CA VAL A 64 -14.15 19.66 7.69
C VAL A 64 -14.23 21.13 7.27
N ASP A 65 -13.13 21.69 6.75
CA ASP A 65 -13.10 23.06 6.24
C ASP A 65 -13.82 23.22 4.89
N ALA A 66 -13.72 22.20 4.03
CA ALA A 66 -14.33 22.16 2.72
C ALA A 66 -14.76 20.74 2.33
N PHE A 67 -15.74 20.63 1.44
CA PHE A 67 -16.31 19.37 0.96
C PHE A 67 -16.72 19.49 -0.50
N LEU A 68 -16.36 18.48 -1.30
CA LEU A 68 -16.68 18.42 -2.73
C LEU A 68 -17.85 17.46 -2.96
N ILE A 69 -18.89 17.92 -3.65
CA ILE A 69 -20.08 17.10 -3.95
C ILE A 69 -19.91 16.19 -5.17
N GLY A 70 -18.75 16.27 -5.83
CA GLY A 70 -18.36 15.44 -6.97
C GLY A 70 -17.11 15.99 -7.66
N SER A 71 -16.49 15.16 -8.49
CA SER A 71 -15.44 15.58 -9.41
C SER A 71 -15.59 14.93 -10.80
N GLU A 72 -15.17 15.66 -11.84
CA GLU A 72 -15.01 15.19 -13.23
C GLU A 72 -16.20 14.40 -13.81
N LEU A 73 -17.43 14.84 -13.57
CA LEU A 73 -18.66 14.26 -14.15
C LEU A 73 -18.93 14.79 -15.58
N VAL A 74 -17.87 14.96 -16.38
CA VAL A 74 -17.84 15.71 -17.65
C VAL A 74 -18.96 15.33 -18.61
N GLU A 75 -19.12 14.04 -18.93
CA GLU A 75 -20.16 13.62 -19.86
C GLU A 75 -21.56 13.73 -19.23
N LEU A 76 -21.69 13.50 -17.93
CA LEU A 76 -22.98 13.54 -17.22
C LEU A 76 -23.53 14.97 -17.13
N THR A 77 -22.69 15.96 -16.83
CA THR A 77 -23.07 17.39 -16.76
C THR A 77 -23.38 17.98 -18.14
N ARG A 78 -23.02 17.28 -19.21
CA ARG A 78 -23.28 17.66 -20.61
C ARG A 78 -24.53 17.01 -21.21
N VAL A 79 -25.11 15.99 -20.57
CA VAL A 79 -26.38 15.39 -20.99
C VAL A 79 -27.51 16.42 -20.93
N GLN A 80 -28.32 16.48 -22.00
CA GLN A 80 -29.48 17.35 -22.11
C GLN A 80 -30.78 16.58 -22.03
N SER A 81 -31.80 17.11 -21.35
CA SER A 81 -33.17 16.58 -21.39
C SER A 81 -34.09 17.37 -22.35
N ALA A 82 -33.65 18.55 -22.76
CA ALA A 82 -34.15 19.37 -23.85
C ALA A 82 -33.06 20.38 -24.22
N ALA A 83 -33.20 21.10 -25.33
CA ALA A 83 -32.21 22.09 -25.76
C ALA A 83 -31.91 23.11 -24.64
N GLY A 84 -30.67 23.13 -24.16
CA GLY A 84 -30.23 24.02 -23.06
C GLY A 84 -30.68 23.61 -21.66
N VAL A 85 -31.23 22.41 -21.47
CA VAL A 85 -31.67 21.90 -20.16
C VAL A 85 -30.75 20.76 -19.74
N TYR A 86 -29.94 20.99 -18.70
CA TYR A 86 -28.94 20.06 -18.17
C TYR A 86 -29.38 19.48 -16.83
N PRO A 87 -30.11 18.34 -16.79
CA PRO A 87 -30.70 17.79 -15.57
C PRO A 87 -29.67 17.48 -14.47
N ALA A 88 -28.48 17.00 -14.84
CA ALA A 88 -27.44 16.64 -13.86
C ALA A 88 -26.96 17.86 -13.06
N VAL A 89 -26.89 19.04 -13.69
CA VAL A 89 -26.52 20.29 -13.02
C VAL A 89 -27.57 20.68 -11.99
N GLY A 90 -28.86 20.54 -12.33
CA GLY A 90 -29.95 20.78 -11.37
C GLY A 90 -29.91 19.83 -10.17
N ALA A 91 -29.56 18.55 -10.42
CA ALA A 91 -29.36 17.58 -9.35
C ALA A 91 -28.15 17.94 -8.46
N LEU A 92 -27.03 18.39 -9.04
CA LEU A 92 -25.87 18.87 -8.29
C LEU A 92 -26.18 20.12 -7.46
N GLN A 93 -26.99 21.06 -7.97
CA GLN A 93 -27.44 22.22 -7.18
C GLN A 93 -28.24 21.79 -5.94
N THR A 94 -29.13 20.81 -6.11
CA THR A 94 -29.91 20.24 -5.01
C THR A 94 -28.99 19.56 -4.00
N LEU A 95 -28.05 18.73 -4.48
CA LEU A 95 -27.07 18.04 -3.64
C LEU A 95 -26.17 19.01 -2.87
N ALA A 96 -25.75 20.12 -3.48
CA ALA A 96 -24.98 21.16 -2.80
C ALA A 96 -25.75 21.76 -1.63
N ALA A 97 -27.04 22.05 -1.82
CA ALA A 97 -27.90 22.57 -0.76
C ALA A 97 -28.09 21.56 0.38
N ASP A 98 -28.29 20.29 0.06
CA ASP A 98 -28.40 19.22 1.04
C ASP A 98 -27.11 19.00 1.84
N ALA A 99 -25.96 18.98 1.15
CA ALA A 99 -24.65 18.86 1.80
C ALA A 99 -24.37 20.06 2.73
N LYS A 100 -24.72 21.28 2.30
CA LYS A 100 -24.62 22.49 3.13
C LYS A 100 -25.51 22.39 4.38
N ALA A 101 -26.70 21.82 4.27
CA ALA A 101 -27.60 21.62 5.41
C ALA A 101 -27.02 20.63 6.45
N VAL A 102 -26.26 19.62 6.01
CA VAL A 102 -25.61 18.64 6.90
C VAL A 102 -24.33 19.21 7.53
N LEU A 103 -23.45 19.80 6.72
CA LEU A 103 -22.10 20.21 7.14
C LEU A 103 -22.05 21.61 7.78
N GLY A 104 -23.08 22.44 7.58
CA GLY A 104 -23.15 23.78 8.16
C GLY A 104 -22.08 24.73 7.62
N GLY A 105 -21.05 24.98 8.44
CA GLY A 105 -20.02 26.01 8.18
C GLY A 105 -18.97 25.63 7.12
N ALA A 106 -18.90 24.36 6.71
CA ALA A 106 -17.96 23.92 5.68
C ALA A 106 -18.22 24.62 4.33
N LYS A 107 -17.14 24.88 3.58
CA LYS A 107 -17.24 25.34 2.19
C LYS A 107 -17.63 24.17 1.29
N ILE A 108 -18.59 24.37 0.40
CA ILE A 108 -19.10 23.36 -0.52
C ILE A 108 -18.75 23.76 -1.95
N SER A 109 -18.28 22.81 -2.75
CA SER A 109 -18.08 23.01 -4.18
C SER A 109 -18.22 21.71 -4.97
N TYR A 110 -18.17 21.82 -6.28
CA TYR A 110 -17.90 20.76 -7.24
C TYR A 110 -16.50 20.97 -7.83
N ALA A 111 -15.81 19.89 -8.21
CA ALA A 111 -14.52 19.94 -8.89
C ALA A 111 -14.71 19.59 -10.37
N ALA A 112 -14.73 20.60 -11.23
CA ALA A 112 -14.91 20.38 -12.65
C ALA A 112 -13.57 20.02 -13.32
N ASP A 113 -13.59 19.12 -14.29
CA ASP A 113 -12.41 18.90 -15.13
C ASP A 113 -12.03 20.20 -15.88
N TRP A 114 -10.74 20.39 -16.18
CA TRP A 114 -10.23 21.55 -16.94
C TRP A 114 -10.82 21.68 -18.35
N THR A 115 -11.44 20.64 -18.89
CA THR A 115 -12.20 20.69 -20.14
C THR A 115 -13.70 20.89 -19.93
N GLU A 116 -14.20 20.84 -18.69
CA GLU A 116 -15.61 20.86 -18.31
C GLU A 116 -16.10 22.20 -17.76
N TYR A 117 -15.28 22.88 -16.95
CA TYR A 117 -15.69 24.07 -16.18
C TYR A 117 -16.22 25.25 -17.04
N ASN A 118 -15.84 25.29 -18.32
CA ASN A 118 -16.11 26.36 -19.27
C ASN A 118 -17.33 26.07 -20.17
N ALA A 119 -17.40 26.72 -21.35
CA ALA A 119 -18.52 26.55 -22.25
C ALA A 119 -18.58 25.15 -22.88
N HIS A 120 -19.77 24.57 -22.94
CA HIS A 120 -20.08 23.39 -23.73
C HIS A 120 -20.41 23.82 -25.16
N VAL A 121 -19.52 23.50 -26.10
CA VAL A 121 -19.71 23.74 -27.54
C VAL A 121 -20.30 22.49 -28.17
N LEU A 122 -21.53 22.60 -28.68
CA LEU A 122 -22.25 21.49 -29.30
C LEU A 122 -21.84 21.32 -30.77
N ALA A 123 -22.06 20.11 -31.29
CA ALA A 123 -21.81 19.78 -32.70
C ALA A 123 -22.63 20.62 -33.69
N ASN A 124 -23.77 21.19 -33.26
CA ASN A 124 -24.58 22.10 -34.08
C ASN A 124 -24.07 23.56 -34.07
N GLY A 125 -22.96 23.84 -33.38
CA GLY A 125 -22.37 25.18 -33.24
C GLY A 125 -22.95 26.02 -32.11
N ASP A 126 -23.89 25.47 -31.32
CA ASP A 126 -24.39 26.12 -30.13
C ASP A 126 -23.33 26.19 -29.03
N VAL A 127 -23.30 27.30 -28.30
CA VAL A 127 -22.42 27.49 -27.14
C VAL A 127 -23.30 27.65 -25.90
N ARG A 128 -23.08 26.82 -24.89
CA ARG A 128 -23.84 26.79 -23.62
C ARG A 128 -22.90 26.85 -22.43
N PHE A 129 -23.39 27.28 -21.28
CA PHE A 129 -22.63 27.26 -20.03
C PHE A 129 -23.35 26.41 -18.98
N PRO A 130 -23.29 25.07 -19.08
CA PRO A 130 -24.11 24.18 -18.28
C PRO A 130 -23.88 24.34 -16.78
N LEU A 131 -22.65 24.63 -16.35
CA LEU A 131 -22.30 24.73 -14.93
C LEU A 131 -22.55 26.11 -14.32
N ASP A 132 -22.86 27.15 -15.10
CA ASP A 132 -23.11 28.49 -14.57
C ASP A 132 -24.21 28.55 -13.50
N PRO A 133 -25.36 27.83 -13.62
CA PRO A 133 -26.33 27.74 -12.54
C PRO A 133 -25.76 27.17 -11.24
N LEU A 134 -24.90 26.14 -11.33
CA LEU A 134 -24.23 25.57 -10.16
C LEU A 134 -23.26 26.58 -9.55
N TRP A 135 -22.41 27.19 -10.37
CA TRP A 135 -21.48 28.23 -9.94
C TRP A 135 -22.15 29.47 -9.38
N ALA A 136 -23.37 29.81 -9.83
CA ALA A 136 -24.15 30.91 -9.29
C ALA A 136 -24.91 30.56 -8.00
N SER A 137 -25.08 29.27 -7.68
CA SER A 137 -25.84 28.83 -6.51
C SER A 137 -25.25 29.37 -5.20
N ALA A 138 -26.10 29.83 -4.27
CA ALA A 138 -25.65 30.27 -2.96
C ALA A 138 -25.08 29.12 -2.08
N SER A 139 -25.35 27.86 -2.46
CA SER A 139 -24.82 26.67 -1.78
C SER A 139 -23.42 26.28 -2.23
N ILE A 140 -22.83 26.97 -3.21
CA ILE A 140 -21.47 26.75 -3.70
C ILE A 140 -20.60 27.93 -3.24
N ASP A 141 -19.49 27.67 -2.55
CA ASP A 141 -18.66 28.71 -1.94
C ASP A 141 -17.48 29.15 -2.82
N PHE A 142 -17.04 28.29 -3.75
CA PHE A 142 -15.94 28.54 -4.68
C PHE A 142 -16.16 27.76 -5.99
N VAL A 143 -15.38 28.06 -7.04
CA VAL A 143 -15.34 27.28 -8.28
C VAL A 143 -14.17 26.30 -8.16
N GLY A 144 -14.43 25.01 -8.04
CA GLY A 144 -13.38 23.98 -8.00
C GLY A 144 -13.05 23.50 -9.40
N VAL A 145 -11.77 23.45 -9.75
CA VAL A 145 -11.31 22.95 -11.06
C VAL A 145 -10.10 22.03 -10.89
N ASP A 146 -10.10 20.90 -11.59
CA ASP A 146 -9.00 19.97 -11.72
C ASP A 146 -8.18 20.33 -12.97
N VAL A 147 -7.02 20.96 -12.77
CA VAL A 147 -6.22 21.66 -13.78
C VAL A 147 -5.05 20.80 -14.27
N TYR A 148 -5.20 20.20 -15.44
CA TYR A 148 -4.18 19.39 -16.11
C TYR A 148 -3.81 19.92 -17.50
N TRP A 149 -3.56 21.23 -17.56
CA TRP A 149 -3.24 21.96 -18.79
C TRP A 149 -1.93 21.51 -19.44
N PRO A 150 -1.91 21.15 -20.74
CA PRO A 150 -0.67 20.90 -21.46
C PRO A 150 0.24 22.13 -21.44
N LEU A 151 1.40 22.04 -20.81
CA LEU A 151 2.39 23.13 -20.79
C LEU A 151 3.45 22.96 -21.87
N SER A 152 3.37 21.89 -22.66
CA SER A 152 4.35 21.59 -23.68
C SER A 152 3.78 20.79 -24.85
N ASP A 153 4.43 20.86 -26.01
CA ASP A 153 4.22 20.00 -27.18
C ASP A 153 5.58 19.51 -27.73
N TRP A 154 6.49 19.17 -26.81
CA TRP A 154 7.88 18.81 -27.08
C TRP A 154 8.02 17.41 -27.69
N ARG A 155 9.01 17.23 -28.56
CA ARG A 155 9.26 15.98 -29.32
C ARG A 155 10.75 15.64 -29.34
N ASP A 156 11.10 14.53 -29.97
CA ASP A 156 12.52 14.20 -30.20
C ASP A 156 13.16 15.22 -31.15
N GLY A 157 14.42 15.61 -30.86
CA GLY A 157 15.22 16.50 -31.69
C GLY A 157 14.86 17.99 -31.60
N PHE A 158 15.38 18.80 -32.52
CA PHE A 158 15.24 20.27 -32.51
C PHE A 158 14.45 20.84 -33.70
N ASP A 159 13.86 19.97 -34.54
CA ASP A 159 13.13 20.38 -35.75
C ASP A 159 11.66 20.75 -35.48
N HIS A 160 11.13 20.35 -34.33
CA HIS A 160 9.75 20.63 -33.94
C HIS A 160 9.55 22.10 -33.56
N LEU A 161 8.29 22.55 -33.57
CA LEU A 161 7.94 23.97 -33.39
C LEU A 161 8.37 24.53 -32.02
N ASP A 162 8.27 23.77 -30.93
CA ASP A 162 8.64 24.25 -29.59
C ASP A 162 10.15 24.39 -29.38
N ALA A 163 10.98 23.62 -30.09
CA ALA A 163 12.44 23.80 -30.10
C ALA A 163 12.89 25.06 -30.87
N GLN A 164 11.95 25.79 -31.47
CA GLN A 164 12.19 27.15 -31.99
C GLN A 164 11.88 28.24 -30.95
N ILE A 165 11.21 27.89 -29.84
CA ILE A 165 10.79 28.83 -28.79
C ILE A 165 11.68 28.68 -27.55
N ALA A 166 12.04 27.45 -27.18
CA ALA A 166 12.88 27.16 -26.02
C ALA A 166 14.00 26.18 -26.39
N SER A 167 15.03 26.12 -25.55
CA SER A 167 16.17 25.21 -25.72
C SER A 167 15.87 23.79 -25.20
N SER A 168 14.90 23.66 -24.28
CA SER A 168 14.62 22.44 -23.55
C SER A 168 13.17 22.38 -23.07
N VAL A 169 12.63 21.16 -22.94
CA VAL A 169 11.31 20.93 -22.33
C VAL A 169 11.26 21.31 -20.84
N TYR A 170 12.42 21.33 -20.18
CA TYR A 170 12.55 21.67 -18.75
C TYR A 170 12.70 23.17 -18.50
N ASP A 171 12.75 23.99 -19.56
CA ASP A 171 12.87 25.44 -19.46
C ASP A 171 11.65 26.01 -18.71
N LEU A 172 11.93 26.63 -17.57
CA LEU A 172 10.88 27.12 -16.67
C LEU A 172 10.15 28.33 -17.24
N ASP A 173 10.84 29.19 -18.00
CA ASP A 173 10.23 30.36 -18.62
C ASP A 173 9.27 29.91 -19.74
N TYR A 174 9.68 28.89 -20.51
CA TYR A 174 8.82 28.23 -21.50
C TYR A 174 7.56 27.63 -20.87
N LEU A 175 7.70 26.82 -19.81
CA LEU A 175 6.56 26.20 -19.12
C LEU A 175 5.65 27.25 -18.47
N SER A 176 6.23 28.29 -17.85
CA SER A 176 5.47 29.36 -17.20
C SER A 176 4.69 30.19 -18.21
N ALA A 177 5.28 30.52 -19.37
CA ALA A 177 4.60 31.21 -20.46
C ALA A 177 3.44 30.39 -21.05
N ARG A 178 3.48 29.06 -20.93
CA ARG A 178 2.46 28.12 -21.45
C ARG A 178 1.23 27.99 -20.55
N MET A 179 1.23 28.58 -19.36
CA MET A 179 0.05 28.69 -18.49
C MET A 179 -1.09 29.48 -19.15
N THR A 180 -0.76 30.50 -19.95
CA THR A 180 -1.72 31.36 -20.66
C THR A 180 -1.44 31.43 -22.17
N SER A 181 -0.86 30.37 -22.75
CA SER A 181 -0.56 30.26 -24.18
C SER A 181 -0.53 28.80 -24.65
N GLY A 182 -0.33 28.57 -25.94
CA GLY A 182 -0.15 27.23 -26.52
C GLY A 182 -1.45 26.44 -26.69
N GLU A 183 -1.37 25.11 -26.54
CA GLU A 183 -2.53 24.22 -26.68
C GLU A 183 -3.63 24.60 -25.68
N GLY A 184 -4.88 24.66 -26.11
CA GLY A 184 -6.02 25.02 -25.24
C GLY A 184 -6.14 26.51 -24.94
N PHE A 185 -5.26 27.37 -25.49
CA PHE A 185 -5.38 28.84 -25.40
C PHE A 185 -5.24 29.52 -26.76
N ASP A 186 -4.11 29.32 -27.43
CA ASP A 186 -3.83 29.89 -28.76
C ASP A 186 -4.34 28.99 -29.87
N TRP A 187 -4.21 27.68 -29.69
CA TRP A 187 -4.51 26.67 -30.71
C TRP A 187 -4.94 25.34 -30.11
N HIS A 188 -5.47 24.46 -30.95
CA HIS A 188 -5.81 23.07 -30.64
C HIS A 188 -5.46 22.16 -31.82
N TYR A 189 -5.42 20.85 -31.59
CA TYR A 189 -5.32 19.85 -32.66
C TYR A 189 -6.69 19.31 -33.02
N ALA A 190 -7.04 19.31 -34.31
CA ALA A 190 -8.32 18.77 -34.78
C ALA A 190 -8.39 17.23 -34.73
N GLY A 191 -7.24 16.55 -34.57
CA GLY A 191 -7.13 15.09 -34.49
C GLY A 191 -5.68 14.64 -34.35
N ALA A 192 -5.49 13.33 -34.22
CA ALA A 192 -4.18 12.71 -34.00
C ALA A 192 -3.18 12.99 -35.15
N GLU A 193 -3.61 12.89 -36.41
CA GLU A 193 -2.75 13.17 -37.57
C GLU A 193 -2.20 14.61 -37.57
N ASN A 194 -3.05 15.58 -37.19
CA ASN A 194 -2.63 16.98 -37.05
C ASN A 194 -1.68 17.16 -35.87
N ARG A 195 -1.87 16.42 -34.78
CA ARG A 195 -0.93 16.41 -33.66
C ARG A 195 0.43 15.89 -34.13
N ASP A 196 0.48 14.76 -34.83
CA ASP A 196 1.74 14.17 -35.32
C ASP A 196 2.49 15.09 -36.28
N ALA A 197 1.77 15.81 -37.14
CA ALA A 197 2.34 16.78 -38.07
C ALA A 197 2.54 18.20 -37.49
N GLN A 198 2.21 18.44 -36.21
CA GLN A 198 2.16 19.77 -35.57
C GLN A 198 1.34 20.83 -36.34
N ILE A 199 0.23 20.41 -36.96
CA ILE A 199 -0.73 21.29 -37.64
C ILE A 199 -1.68 21.89 -36.57
N ARG A 200 -1.31 23.06 -36.07
CA ARG A 200 -2.02 23.78 -35.00
C ARG A 200 -3.16 24.63 -35.56
N SER A 201 -4.39 24.36 -35.13
CA SER A 201 -5.57 25.15 -35.50
C SER A 201 -5.81 26.28 -34.49
N PRO A 202 -5.83 27.56 -34.90
CA PRO A 202 -6.01 28.67 -33.97
C PRO A 202 -7.37 28.62 -33.27
N ILE A 203 -7.40 28.95 -31.98
CA ILE A 203 -8.63 29.14 -31.21
C ILE A 203 -9.10 30.59 -31.41
N THR A 204 -10.09 30.75 -32.28
CA THR A 204 -10.74 32.03 -32.55
C THR A 204 -12.23 31.82 -32.72
N ASP A 205 -13.03 32.79 -32.26
CA ASP A 205 -14.47 32.81 -32.48
C ASP A 205 -14.89 33.75 -33.60
N GLY A 206 -13.95 34.51 -34.18
CA GLY A 206 -14.21 35.54 -35.20
C GLY A 206 -15.08 36.71 -34.72
N LEU A 207 -15.48 36.72 -33.45
CA LEU A 207 -16.46 37.64 -32.87
C LEU A 207 -15.92 38.37 -31.62
N GLY A 208 -14.65 38.19 -31.30
CA GLY A 208 -13.96 38.91 -30.23
C GLY A 208 -14.14 38.31 -28.84
N LYS A 209 -14.71 37.11 -28.72
CA LYS A 209 -14.81 36.33 -27.47
C LYS A 209 -14.16 34.95 -27.58
N PRO A 210 -12.89 34.84 -28.04
CA PRO A 210 -12.23 33.55 -28.18
C PRO A 210 -12.08 32.81 -26.85
N TRP A 211 -12.09 33.53 -25.73
CA TRP A 211 -12.00 32.98 -24.37
C TRP A 211 -13.08 31.93 -24.05
N MET A 212 -14.25 31.97 -24.71
CA MET A 212 -15.28 30.94 -24.50
C MET A 212 -14.87 29.55 -24.97
N PHE A 213 -13.84 29.47 -25.82
CA PHE A 213 -13.31 28.24 -26.40
C PHE A 213 -11.93 27.87 -25.82
N ARG A 214 -11.37 28.72 -24.96
CA ARG A 214 -10.06 28.51 -24.34
C ARG A 214 -10.23 27.76 -23.04
N GLN A 215 -9.52 26.65 -22.89
CA GLN A 215 -9.54 25.81 -21.70
C GLN A 215 -8.67 26.40 -20.57
N LYS A 216 -7.67 27.24 -20.91
CA LYS A 216 -6.76 27.83 -19.92
C LYS A 216 -7.11 29.25 -19.48
N ASP A 217 -8.10 29.89 -20.11
CA ASP A 217 -8.36 31.33 -19.97
C ASP A 217 -9.24 31.66 -18.74
N PHE A 218 -8.73 31.31 -17.55
CA PHE A 218 -9.40 31.57 -16.27
C PHE A 218 -9.74 33.04 -16.08
N VAL A 219 -8.81 33.96 -16.39
CA VAL A 219 -9.01 35.39 -16.19
C VAL A 219 -10.21 35.90 -16.99
N SER A 220 -10.29 35.56 -18.28
CA SER A 220 -11.40 36.01 -19.12
C SER A 220 -12.71 35.35 -18.72
N TRP A 221 -12.73 34.03 -18.51
CA TRP A 221 -13.94 33.33 -18.05
C TRP A 221 -14.46 33.92 -16.73
N TRP A 222 -13.59 34.07 -15.73
CA TRP A 222 -13.97 34.55 -14.41
C TRP A 222 -14.44 36.01 -14.40
N SER A 223 -13.89 36.86 -15.28
CA SER A 223 -14.11 38.31 -15.26
C SER A 223 -15.16 38.82 -16.24
N GLN A 224 -15.68 37.99 -17.14
CA GLN A 224 -16.61 38.39 -18.19
C GLN A 224 -18.04 37.91 -17.91
N PRO A 225 -19.08 38.66 -18.36
CA PRO A 225 -20.44 38.14 -18.40
C PRO A 225 -20.55 37.02 -19.45
N HIS A 226 -21.18 35.91 -19.09
CA HIS A 226 -21.36 34.77 -19.97
C HIS A 226 -22.65 34.90 -20.78
N TYR A 227 -22.55 34.71 -22.08
CA TYR A 227 -23.70 34.74 -22.99
C TYR A 227 -23.69 33.49 -23.86
N GLU A 228 -24.77 32.73 -23.83
CA GLU A 228 -24.93 31.56 -24.68
C GLU A 228 -25.17 31.95 -26.15
N ARG A 229 -24.87 31.03 -27.07
CA ARG A 229 -25.11 31.21 -28.50
C ARG A 229 -25.99 30.09 -29.05
N VAL A 230 -27.10 30.45 -29.70
CA VAL A 230 -28.01 29.51 -30.36
C VAL A 230 -28.02 29.78 -31.86
N GLY A 231 -27.72 28.79 -32.69
CA GLY A 231 -27.62 28.95 -34.14
C GLY A 231 -26.55 29.98 -34.54
N GLY A 232 -25.47 30.09 -33.77
CA GLY A 232 -24.41 31.07 -33.97
C GLY A 232 -24.72 32.50 -33.50
N VAL A 233 -25.90 32.76 -32.93
CA VAL A 233 -26.31 34.08 -32.44
C VAL A 233 -26.27 34.13 -30.92
N GLU A 234 -25.62 35.16 -30.37
CA GLU A 234 -25.56 35.43 -28.94
C GLU A 234 -26.95 35.81 -28.38
N LEU A 235 -27.33 35.19 -27.26
CA LEU A 235 -28.57 35.52 -26.56
C LEU A 235 -28.50 36.91 -25.92
N ALA A 236 -29.66 37.58 -25.80
CA ALA A 236 -29.71 38.94 -25.27
C ALA A 236 -29.43 39.05 -23.77
N ALA A 237 -29.71 37.98 -23.01
CA ALA A 237 -29.49 37.91 -21.57
C ALA A 237 -28.25 37.07 -21.25
N PRO A 238 -27.44 37.48 -20.27
CA PRO A 238 -26.37 36.63 -19.78
C PRO A 238 -26.93 35.46 -18.97
N THR A 239 -26.08 34.48 -18.67
CA THR A 239 -26.40 33.38 -17.77
C THR A 239 -26.50 33.86 -16.31
N ALA A 240 -26.71 32.93 -15.38
CA ALA A 240 -26.71 33.22 -13.95
C ALA A 240 -25.33 33.62 -13.38
N TRP A 241 -24.25 33.40 -14.12
CA TRP A 241 -22.90 33.73 -13.67
C TRP A 241 -22.75 35.25 -13.45
N THR A 242 -22.30 35.61 -12.26
CA THR A 242 -21.91 37.00 -11.94
C THR A 242 -20.39 37.09 -12.03
N PRO A 243 -19.83 37.96 -12.88
CA PRO A 243 -18.38 38.10 -13.02
C PRO A 243 -17.71 38.38 -11.68
N ARG A 244 -16.59 37.70 -11.43
CA ARG A 244 -15.75 37.86 -10.24
C ARG A 244 -16.41 37.53 -8.91
N SER A 245 -17.55 36.83 -8.93
CA SER A 245 -18.39 36.61 -7.74
C SER A 245 -17.81 35.59 -6.74
N LYS A 246 -17.00 34.64 -7.21
CA LYS A 246 -16.41 33.58 -6.37
C LYS A 246 -14.93 33.36 -6.70
N PRO A 247 -14.10 32.93 -5.75
CA PRO A 247 -12.74 32.48 -6.05
C PRO A 247 -12.75 31.13 -6.76
N ILE A 248 -11.67 30.85 -7.47
CA ILE A 248 -11.33 29.57 -8.07
C ILE A 248 -10.36 28.85 -7.13
N TRP A 249 -10.64 27.59 -6.82
CA TRP A 249 -9.70 26.69 -6.17
C TRP A 249 -9.22 25.69 -7.20
N ILE A 250 -7.91 25.51 -7.31
CA ILE A 250 -7.33 24.43 -8.09
C ILE A 250 -7.36 23.21 -7.19
N VAL A 251 -8.37 22.38 -7.39
CA VAL A 251 -8.68 21.23 -6.54
C VAL A 251 -7.72 20.07 -6.81
N GLU A 252 -7.30 19.93 -8.07
CA GLU A 252 -6.20 19.05 -8.45
C GLU A 252 -5.33 19.74 -9.51
N THR A 253 -4.02 19.51 -9.45
CA THR A 253 -3.09 19.80 -10.55
C THR A 253 -1.81 19.01 -10.37
N GLY A 254 -1.09 18.73 -11.45
CA GLY A 254 0.19 18.02 -11.39
C GLY A 254 0.51 17.41 -12.75
N CYS A 255 1.66 16.77 -12.84
CA CYS A 255 1.99 15.96 -14.00
C CYS A 255 2.70 14.66 -13.56
N PRO A 256 2.61 13.59 -14.36
CA PRO A 256 3.30 12.34 -14.08
C PRO A 256 4.82 12.55 -14.11
N ALA A 257 5.55 11.88 -13.21
CA ALA A 257 7.02 11.92 -13.16
C ALA A 257 7.63 11.05 -14.26
N VAL A 258 7.41 11.45 -15.50
CA VAL A 258 7.82 10.75 -16.72
C VAL A 258 8.31 11.75 -17.75
N ASP A 259 9.22 11.32 -18.62
CA ASP A 259 9.76 12.20 -19.65
C ASP A 259 8.62 12.80 -20.48
N ARG A 260 8.65 14.12 -20.67
CA ARG A 260 7.59 14.90 -21.34
C ARG A 260 6.22 14.85 -20.64
N GLY A 261 6.21 14.65 -19.32
CA GLY A 261 5.03 14.75 -18.45
C GLY A 261 4.13 15.96 -18.72
N ALA A 262 4.75 17.13 -18.99
CA ALA A 262 4.05 18.37 -19.28
C ALA A 262 3.26 18.39 -20.61
N ASN A 263 3.46 17.43 -21.52
CA ASN A 263 2.74 17.37 -22.80
C ASN A 263 1.27 16.94 -22.65
N ALA A 264 0.97 16.08 -21.68
CA ALA A 264 -0.40 15.69 -21.34
C ALA A 264 -0.47 15.35 -19.83
N PRO A 265 -0.52 16.37 -18.96
CA PRO A 265 -0.39 16.20 -17.52
C PRO A 265 -1.51 15.38 -16.88
N ASN A 266 -2.65 15.23 -17.55
CA ASN A 266 -3.78 14.43 -17.09
C ASN A 266 -3.56 12.91 -17.23
N VAL A 267 -2.64 12.49 -18.10
CA VAL A 267 -2.43 11.07 -18.42
C VAL A 267 -1.67 10.39 -17.28
N PHE A 268 -2.21 9.27 -16.82
CA PHE A 268 -1.69 8.52 -15.69
C PHE A 268 -1.34 7.08 -16.11
N PRO A 269 -0.20 6.51 -15.69
CA PRO A 269 0.23 5.19 -16.13
C PRO A 269 -0.44 4.07 -15.32
N ASP A 270 -1.75 3.86 -15.51
CA ASP A 270 -2.46 2.70 -14.96
C ASP A 270 -2.75 1.66 -16.04
N ALA A 271 -2.11 0.50 -15.97
CA ALA A 271 -2.39 -0.59 -16.90
C ALA A 271 -3.80 -1.19 -16.73
N HIS A 272 -4.47 -0.91 -15.61
CA HIS A 272 -5.82 -1.40 -15.34
C HIS A 272 -6.92 -0.48 -15.88
N SER A 273 -6.64 0.82 -16.05
CA SER A 273 -7.61 1.80 -16.53
C SER A 273 -7.62 1.88 -18.05
N SER A 274 -8.80 2.02 -18.66
CA SER A 274 -8.90 2.34 -20.09
C SER A 274 -8.39 3.74 -20.44
N GLU A 275 -8.27 4.62 -19.44
CA GLU A 275 -7.74 5.98 -19.59
C GLU A 275 -6.25 6.07 -19.20
N GLY A 276 -5.62 4.92 -18.92
CA GLY A 276 -4.21 4.84 -18.62
C GLY A 276 -3.33 5.04 -19.85
N GLY A 277 -2.11 5.54 -19.65
CA GLY A 277 -1.17 5.69 -20.76
C GLY A 277 0.06 6.49 -20.40
N LEU A 278 0.73 6.99 -21.45
CA LEU A 278 1.85 7.91 -21.33
C LEU A 278 1.48 9.25 -21.98
N PRO A 279 2.03 10.36 -21.48
CA PRO A 279 1.91 11.65 -22.12
C PRO A 279 2.38 11.63 -23.57
N TYR A 280 1.85 12.53 -24.41
CA TYR A 280 2.17 12.54 -25.84
C TYR A 280 3.68 12.61 -26.08
N TYR A 281 4.16 11.69 -26.92
CA TYR A 281 5.58 11.55 -27.30
C TYR A 281 6.54 11.19 -26.15
N SER A 282 6.03 10.86 -24.96
CA SER A 282 6.84 10.31 -23.87
C SER A 282 7.40 8.93 -24.25
N ARG A 283 8.62 8.63 -23.78
CA ARG A 283 9.26 7.32 -23.94
C ARG A 283 9.08 6.43 -22.70
N GLY A 284 8.35 6.91 -21.69
CA GLY A 284 7.94 6.15 -20.51
C GLY A 284 9.03 6.00 -19.45
N GLY A 285 10.10 6.79 -19.50
CA GLY A 285 11.13 6.74 -18.46
C GLY A 285 10.86 7.74 -17.35
N ARG A 286 11.15 7.35 -16.10
CA ARG A 286 10.94 8.20 -14.92
C ARG A 286 11.74 9.49 -15.02
N ASP A 287 11.09 10.60 -14.69
CA ASP A 287 11.64 11.94 -14.77
C ASP A 287 11.03 12.86 -13.70
N ASP A 288 11.70 12.88 -12.54
CA ASP A 288 11.26 13.68 -11.40
C ASP A 288 11.48 15.19 -11.61
N LEU A 289 12.45 15.56 -12.47
CA LEU A 289 12.71 16.97 -12.80
C LEU A 289 11.52 17.56 -13.57
N MET A 290 10.97 16.85 -14.55
CA MET A 290 9.78 17.29 -15.30
C MET A 290 8.59 17.58 -14.38
N GLN A 291 8.33 16.67 -13.43
CA GLN A 291 7.26 16.85 -12.45
C GLN A 291 7.47 18.12 -11.63
N GLN A 292 8.68 18.32 -11.13
CA GLN A 292 8.98 19.51 -10.34
C GLN A 292 8.89 20.81 -11.14
N ARG A 293 9.36 20.81 -12.40
CA ARG A 293 9.27 21.99 -13.28
C ARG A 293 7.83 22.39 -13.57
N PHE A 294 6.96 21.41 -13.81
CA PHE A 294 5.53 21.66 -14.00
C PHE A 294 4.90 22.30 -12.76
N ILE A 295 5.17 21.72 -11.57
CA ILE A 295 4.65 22.24 -10.30
C ILE A 295 5.19 23.64 -10.04
N GLU A 296 6.48 23.86 -10.27
CA GLU A 296 7.13 25.15 -10.09
C GLU A 296 6.53 26.23 -11.01
N ALA A 297 6.34 25.93 -12.30
CA ALA A 297 5.70 26.85 -13.25
C ALA A 297 4.27 27.21 -12.83
N THR A 298 3.51 26.22 -12.37
CA THR A 298 2.13 26.39 -11.92
C THR A 298 2.04 27.29 -10.68
N LEU A 299 2.87 27.02 -9.67
CA LEU A 299 2.88 27.80 -8.43
C LEU A 299 3.38 29.23 -8.67
N ALA A 300 4.44 29.41 -9.47
CA ALA A 300 4.99 30.71 -9.80
C ALA A 300 3.98 31.59 -10.55
N HIS A 301 3.16 31.02 -11.43
CA HIS A 301 2.16 31.77 -12.21
C HIS A 301 1.12 32.47 -11.33
N PHE A 302 0.72 31.84 -10.21
CA PHE A 302 -0.28 32.36 -9.28
C PHE A 302 0.32 33.03 -8.04
N ASP A 303 1.65 33.12 -7.93
CA ASP A 303 2.34 33.73 -6.80
C ASP A 303 2.00 35.23 -6.71
N PRO A 304 1.43 35.70 -5.57
CA PRO A 304 1.07 37.10 -5.40
C PRO A 304 2.27 38.07 -5.37
N SER A 305 3.50 37.56 -5.20
CA SER A 305 4.74 38.33 -5.21
C SER A 305 5.35 38.50 -6.61
N GLY A 306 4.86 37.78 -7.61
CA GLY A 306 5.32 37.87 -8.99
C GLY A 306 5.01 39.22 -9.65
N SER A 307 5.87 39.64 -10.59
CA SER A 307 5.70 40.90 -11.34
C SER A 307 4.37 40.99 -12.09
N ASP A 308 3.89 39.86 -12.60
CA ASP A 308 2.67 39.77 -13.41
C ASP A 308 1.44 39.32 -12.61
N ALA A 309 1.54 39.25 -11.27
CA ALA A 309 0.48 38.75 -10.40
C ALA A 309 -0.87 39.46 -10.60
N ALA A 310 -0.86 40.77 -10.91
CA ALA A 310 -2.09 41.52 -11.16
C ALA A 310 -2.80 41.11 -12.46
N ALA A 311 -2.05 40.69 -13.48
CA ALA A 311 -2.57 40.24 -14.77
C ALA A 311 -2.99 38.76 -14.70
N ASN A 312 -2.13 37.90 -14.14
CA ASN A 312 -2.33 36.45 -14.08
C ASN A 312 -3.39 36.05 -13.04
N ASN A 313 -3.42 36.74 -11.91
CA ASN A 313 -4.29 36.40 -10.79
C ASN A 313 -4.93 37.68 -10.21
N PRO A 314 -5.88 38.33 -10.92
CA PRO A 314 -6.45 39.60 -10.50
C PRO A 314 -7.22 39.51 -9.17
N VAL A 315 -7.35 40.62 -8.46
CA VAL A 315 -8.15 40.73 -7.23
C VAL A 315 -9.62 41.02 -7.56
N SER A 316 -10.53 40.32 -6.88
CA SER A 316 -11.97 40.59 -7.00
C SER A 316 -12.36 41.86 -6.26
N PRO A 317 -13.10 42.78 -6.90
CA PRO A 317 -13.70 43.91 -6.20
C PRO A 317 -14.87 43.48 -5.30
N LEU A 318 -15.40 42.26 -5.42
CA LEU A 318 -16.58 41.80 -4.69
C LEU A 318 -16.25 41.18 -3.32
N TYR A 319 -15.12 40.48 -3.22
CA TYR A 319 -14.69 39.81 -1.98
C TYR A 319 -13.27 40.18 -1.52
N GLY A 320 -12.52 40.99 -2.30
CA GLY A 320 -11.23 41.54 -1.88
C GLY A 320 -10.02 40.61 -2.00
N GLU A 321 -10.21 39.37 -2.42
CA GLU A 321 -9.15 38.36 -2.57
C GLU A 321 -8.83 38.07 -4.05
N ARG A 322 -7.76 37.30 -4.29
CA ARG A 322 -7.30 36.89 -5.63
C ARG A 322 -8.29 35.91 -6.30
N MET A 323 -8.32 35.92 -7.64
CA MET A 323 -9.14 35.03 -8.47
C MET A 323 -8.89 33.56 -8.14
N VAL A 324 -7.63 33.12 -8.18
CA VAL A 324 -7.17 31.83 -7.67
C VAL A 324 -6.56 32.08 -6.30
N ASP A 325 -7.03 31.35 -5.29
CA ASP A 325 -6.45 31.41 -3.94
C ASP A 325 -5.12 30.62 -3.93
N PRO A 326 -3.94 31.27 -3.74
CA PRO A 326 -2.65 30.59 -3.80
C PRO A 326 -2.47 29.51 -2.72
N ALA A 327 -3.22 29.60 -1.61
CA ALA A 327 -3.23 28.57 -0.57
C ALA A 327 -4.11 27.36 -0.91
N ARG A 328 -4.82 27.40 -2.05
CA ARG A 328 -5.79 26.40 -2.50
C ARG A 328 -5.45 25.89 -3.90
N ILE A 329 -4.15 25.68 -4.12
CA ILE A 329 -3.59 24.93 -5.24
C ILE A 329 -3.13 23.59 -4.67
N HIS A 330 -3.87 22.52 -4.96
CA HIS A 330 -3.59 21.20 -4.41
C HIS A 330 -2.90 20.33 -5.46
N ILE A 331 -1.71 19.84 -5.13
CA ILE A 331 -0.90 19.03 -6.05
C ILE A 331 -1.29 17.55 -5.95
N TRP A 332 -1.71 16.97 -7.07
CA TRP A 332 -1.96 15.55 -7.21
C TRP A 332 -0.63 14.83 -7.51
N CYS A 333 -0.19 13.82 -6.75
CA CYS A 333 -0.81 13.32 -5.52
C CYS A 333 0.15 12.98 -4.39
N TRP A 334 -0.36 13.09 -3.17
CA TRP A 334 0.27 12.55 -1.97
C TRP A 334 -0.54 11.37 -1.44
N ASP A 335 0.11 10.23 -1.24
CA ASP A 335 -0.49 9.02 -0.72
C ASP A 335 -0.31 8.93 0.80
N ALA A 336 -1.32 8.43 1.50
CA ALA A 336 -1.26 8.21 2.94
C ALA A 336 -0.40 6.98 3.31
N ARG A 337 -0.17 6.06 2.36
CA ARG A 337 0.73 4.92 2.56
C ARG A 337 2.16 5.42 2.79
N PRO A 338 2.88 4.88 3.80
CA PRO A 338 4.20 5.37 4.14
C PRO A 338 5.22 5.05 3.06
N PHE A 339 6.06 6.02 2.71
CA PHE A 339 7.27 5.80 1.91
C PHE A 339 8.43 5.35 2.84
N PRO A 340 9.31 4.42 2.43
CA PRO A 340 9.38 3.76 1.13
C PRO A 340 8.50 2.51 1.03
N ALA A 341 7.73 2.19 2.08
CA ALA A 341 6.91 0.98 2.11
C ALA A 341 6.08 0.93 0.83
N PHE A 342 5.19 1.89 0.57
CA PHE A 342 4.69 2.11 -0.79
C PHE A 342 5.74 2.93 -1.58
N PRO A 343 6.20 2.46 -2.75
CA PRO A 343 5.72 1.29 -3.51
C PRO A 343 6.48 -0.03 -3.27
N ALA A 344 7.54 -0.07 -2.45
CA ALA A 344 8.46 -1.19 -2.36
C ALA A 344 7.87 -2.53 -1.86
N CYS A 345 6.83 -2.56 -1.02
CA CYS A 345 6.10 -3.79 -0.66
C CYS A 345 5.03 -4.16 -1.71
N GLY A 346 5.44 -4.40 -2.95
CA GLY A 346 4.54 -4.73 -4.07
C GLY A 346 3.70 -6.00 -3.90
N GLY A 347 4.05 -6.87 -2.94
CA GLY A 347 3.20 -8.01 -2.55
C GLY A 347 1.93 -7.60 -1.79
N VAL A 348 1.89 -6.38 -1.24
CA VAL A 348 0.74 -5.82 -0.51
C VAL A 348 -0.10 -4.91 -1.40
N TRP A 349 0.54 -4.10 -2.26
CA TRP A 349 -0.14 -3.12 -3.10
C TRP A 349 -0.04 -3.46 -4.58
N ALA A 350 -1.18 -3.78 -5.19
CA ALA A 350 -1.26 -4.14 -6.61
C ALA A 350 -0.88 -2.98 -7.55
N ASP A 351 -1.09 -1.74 -7.12
CA ASP A 351 -0.83 -0.50 -7.87
C ASP A 351 0.59 0.05 -7.68
N ALA A 352 1.47 -0.66 -6.94
CA ALA A 352 2.86 -0.27 -6.74
C ALA A 352 3.64 0.08 -8.03
N PRO A 353 3.46 -0.62 -9.17
CA PRO A 353 4.14 -0.26 -10.42
C PRO A 353 3.79 1.15 -10.93
N ASN A 354 2.57 1.65 -10.65
CA ASN A 354 2.10 2.93 -11.15
C ASN A 354 2.87 4.10 -10.52
N TRP A 355 3.47 3.92 -9.33
CA TRP A 355 4.29 4.94 -8.69
C TRP A 355 5.48 5.36 -9.56
N GLU A 356 6.08 4.43 -10.33
CA GLU A 356 7.32 4.64 -11.08
C GLU A 356 7.30 5.88 -11.99
N THR A 357 6.18 6.09 -12.68
CA THR A 357 5.98 7.17 -13.63
C THR A 357 4.71 7.98 -13.35
N GLY A 358 3.97 7.66 -12.29
CA GLY A 358 2.74 8.36 -11.92
C GLY A 358 2.98 9.68 -11.18
N HIS A 359 1.89 10.32 -10.78
CA HIS A 359 1.86 11.65 -10.16
C HIS A 359 2.31 11.72 -8.70
N TRP A 360 2.59 10.59 -8.05
CA TRP A 360 2.94 10.55 -6.63
C TRP A 360 4.14 11.42 -6.28
N LEU A 361 4.00 12.18 -5.20
CA LEU A 361 5.04 13.01 -4.61
C LEU A 361 5.85 12.27 -3.53
N ASN A 362 5.30 11.18 -2.98
CA ASN A 362 5.93 10.38 -1.93
C ASN A 362 7.33 9.92 -2.37
N GLY A 363 8.37 10.35 -1.63
CA GLY A 363 9.77 10.05 -1.93
C GLY A 363 10.42 10.93 -3.00
N ARG A 364 9.65 11.81 -3.66
CA ARG A 364 10.16 12.76 -4.67
C ARG A 364 10.17 14.20 -4.19
N LEU A 365 9.24 14.56 -3.30
CA LEU A 365 9.12 15.92 -2.77
C LEU A 365 10.41 16.42 -2.09
N ASP A 366 11.16 15.51 -1.48
CA ASP A 366 12.40 15.81 -0.76
C ASP A 366 13.64 15.91 -1.66
N GLY A 367 13.52 15.55 -2.95
CA GLY A 367 14.62 15.64 -3.91
C GLY A 367 14.86 17.07 -4.39
N VAL A 368 16.03 17.27 -5.00
CA VAL A 368 16.58 18.60 -5.28
C VAL A 368 17.03 18.71 -6.73
N PRO A 369 16.51 19.68 -7.50
CA PRO A 369 17.06 20.08 -8.79
C PRO A 369 18.49 20.58 -8.65
N LEU A 370 19.33 20.21 -9.60
CA LEU A 370 20.73 20.63 -9.58
C LEU A 370 20.91 22.13 -9.74
N ASP A 371 20.00 22.81 -10.42
CA ASP A 371 20.07 24.26 -10.56
C ASP A 371 19.99 24.97 -9.20
N ARG A 372 19.07 24.53 -8.32
CA ARG A 372 18.95 25.03 -6.96
C ARG A 372 20.13 24.60 -6.09
N LEU A 373 20.56 23.34 -6.19
CA LEU A 373 21.69 22.81 -5.42
C LEU A 373 23.01 23.55 -5.75
N ALA A 374 23.33 23.69 -7.04
CA ALA A 374 24.55 24.37 -7.48
C ALA A 374 24.53 25.85 -7.08
N ASN A 375 23.36 26.50 -7.19
CA ASN A 375 23.18 27.89 -6.75
C ASN A 375 23.45 28.04 -5.24
N GLU A 376 22.90 27.15 -4.41
CA GLU A 376 23.12 27.17 -2.96
C GLU A 376 24.59 26.92 -2.60
N LEU A 377 25.24 25.94 -3.23
CA LEU A 377 26.65 25.65 -3.02
C LEU A 377 27.53 26.85 -3.40
N ALA A 378 27.25 27.50 -4.53
CA ALA A 378 28.00 28.67 -4.98
C ALA A 378 27.76 29.90 -4.07
N ALA A 379 26.54 30.07 -3.53
CA ALA A 379 26.21 31.15 -2.61
C ALA A 379 27.02 31.13 -1.30
N ALA A 380 27.54 29.96 -0.90
CA ALA A 380 28.43 29.84 0.27
C ALA A 380 29.76 30.59 0.13
N ALA A 381 30.17 30.97 -1.08
CA ALA A 381 31.33 31.84 -1.34
C ALA A 381 30.90 33.09 -2.12
N PRO A 382 30.23 34.08 -1.46
CA PRO A 382 29.74 35.26 -2.14
C PRO A 382 30.90 36.06 -2.74
N THR A 383 30.79 36.36 -4.04
CA THR A 383 31.73 37.25 -4.72
C THR A 383 31.07 38.60 -4.94
N GLN A 384 31.81 39.70 -4.75
CA GLN A 384 31.25 41.05 -4.86
C GLN A 384 30.98 41.48 -6.30
N ASP A 385 31.54 40.75 -7.28
CA ASP A 385 31.58 41.16 -8.69
C ASP A 385 30.81 40.24 -9.65
N LEU A 386 30.38 39.05 -9.21
CA LEU A 386 29.60 38.11 -10.01
C LEU A 386 28.16 38.01 -9.51
N VAL A 387 27.22 38.11 -10.44
CA VAL A 387 25.82 37.75 -10.20
C VAL A 387 25.70 36.24 -10.38
N LEU A 388 25.07 35.59 -9.41
CA LEU A 388 24.71 34.18 -9.52
C LEU A 388 23.24 34.13 -9.94
N GLU A 389 23.01 33.93 -11.23
CA GLU A 389 21.68 33.63 -11.76
C GLU A 389 21.38 32.14 -11.54
N ARG A 390 20.10 31.79 -11.43
CA ARG A 390 19.70 30.38 -11.36
C ARG A 390 20.25 29.65 -12.58
N PRO A 391 21.11 28.64 -12.41
CA PRO A 391 21.86 28.08 -13.52
C PRO A 391 21.00 27.10 -14.33
N ASP A 392 21.14 27.08 -15.65
CA ASP A 392 20.40 26.17 -16.53
C ASP A 392 21.05 24.76 -16.50
N ILE A 393 20.88 24.08 -15.37
CA ILE A 393 21.41 22.72 -15.14
C ILE A 393 20.25 21.74 -15.12
N LEU A 394 20.28 20.82 -16.07
CA LEU A 394 19.35 19.70 -16.13
C LEU A 394 19.85 18.59 -15.20
N GLY A 395 19.08 18.30 -14.15
CA GLY A 395 19.34 17.17 -13.29
C GLY A 395 18.56 17.25 -11.98
N PHE A 396 18.40 16.09 -11.37
CA PHE A 396 17.68 15.91 -10.12
C PHE A 396 18.43 14.87 -9.29
N VAL A 397 18.56 15.13 -7.99
CA VAL A 397 19.17 14.21 -7.03
C VAL A 397 18.25 14.04 -5.83
N ASP A 398 18.19 12.84 -5.27
CA ASP A 398 17.45 12.56 -4.04
C ASP A 398 18.21 13.07 -2.81
N GLY A 399 19.51 13.34 -2.95
CA GLY A 399 20.34 13.94 -1.92
C GLY A 399 21.78 14.14 -2.36
N TYR A 400 22.52 14.97 -1.60
CA TYR A 400 23.94 15.22 -1.81
C TYR A 400 24.62 15.47 -0.46
N VAL A 401 25.65 14.69 -0.12
CA VAL A 401 26.28 14.71 1.21
C VAL A 401 27.71 15.22 1.13
N LEU A 402 27.99 16.29 1.88
CA LEU A 402 29.35 16.78 2.11
C LEU A 402 29.83 16.29 3.49
N ASP A 403 30.68 15.26 3.50
CA ASP A 403 31.18 14.61 4.72
C ASP A 403 32.43 15.30 5.33
N ARG A 404 32.97 16.30 4.63
CA ARG A 404 34.13 17.08 5.04
C ARG A 404 34.06 18.51 4.50
N ALA A 405 34.81 19.41 5.12
CA ALA A 405 34.97 20.76 4.60
C ALA A 405 35.70 20.75 3.24
N MET A 406 35.16 21.46 2.25
CA MET A 406 35.73 21.63 0.92
C MET A 406 35.28 22.97 0.32
N SER A 407 35.89 23.39 -0.79
CA SER A 407 35.45 24.60 -1.48
C SER A 407 34.15 24.35 -2.27
N PRO A 408 33.32 25.38 -2.53
CA PRO A 408 32.17 25.25 -3.43
C PRO A 408 32.52 24.68 -4.80
N ARG A 409 33.70 25.03 -5.32
CA ARG A 409 34.23 24.46 -6.57
C ARG A 409 34.38 22.94 -6.47
N ASP A 410 35.03 22.45 -5.41
CA ASP A 410 35.24 21.01 -5.22
C ASP A 410 33.92 20.24 -5.05
N ALA A 411 32.88 20.89 -4.52
CA ALA A 411 31.54 20.32 -4.41
C ALA A 411 30.80 20.30 -5.76
N ILE A 412 30.93 21.35 -6.56
CA ILE A 412 30.19 21.51 -7.82
C ILE A 412 30.83 20.75 -8.98
N GLU A 413 32.17 20.70 -9.08
CA GLU A 413 32.87 20.08 -10.21
C GLU A 413 32.48 18.60 -10.47
N PRO A 414 32.34 17.73 -9.45
CA PRO A 414 31.85 16.36 -9.66
C PRO A 414 30.42 16.28 -10.20
N LEU A 415 29.54 17.19 -9.76
CA LEU A 415 28.17 17.28 -10.28
C LEU A 415 28.19 17.75 -11.73
N ALA A 416 28.98 18.78 -12.03
CA ALA A 416 29.13 19.32 -13.37
C ALA A 416 29.63 18.25 -14.37
N ALA A 417 30.63 17.47 -13.95
CA ALA A 417 31.15 16.36 -14.76
C ALA A 417 30.10 15.25 -15.00
N LEU A 418 29.37 14.84 -13.95
CA LEU A 418 28.40 13.75 -14.04
C LEU A 418 27.17 14.11 -14.89
N PHE A 419 26.69 15.35 -14.80
CA PHE A 419 25.51 15.83 -15.52
C PHE A 419 25.85 16.56 -16.83
N GLY A 420 27.14 16.64 -17.19
CA GLY A 420 27.60 17.20 -18.47
C GLY A 420 27.33 18.70 -18.60
N VAL A 421 27.55 19.47 -17.54
CA VAL A 421 27.49 20.94 -17.56
C VAL A 421 28.86 21.54 -17.30
N GLU A 422 29.08 22.76 -17.80
CA GLU A 422 30.34 23.49 -17.62
C GLU A 422 30.06 24.87 -17.00
N ALA A 423 30.77 25.19 -15.92
CA ALA A 423 30.67 26.50 -15.30
C ALA A 423 31.44 27.52 -16.16
N ILE A 424 30.75 28.52 -16.68
CA ILE A 424 31.30 29.56 -17.54
C ILE A 424 31.05 30.93 -16.94
N VAL A 425 31.94 31.87 -17.22
CA VAL A 425 31.72 33.29 -16.90
C VAL A 425 31.34 33.98 -18.19
N SER A 426 30.12 34.50 -18.21
CA SER A 426 29.60 35.33 -19.31
C SER A 426 29.29 36.71 -18.73
N GLU A 427 29.91 37.74 -19.30
CA GLU A 427 29.91 39.10 -18.78
C GLU A 427 30.30 39.21 -17.28
N ARG A 428 29.32 39.40 -16.40
CA ARG A 428 29.47 39.44 -14.93
C ARG A 428 28.62 38.37 -14.23
N SER A 429 28.17 37.36 -14.95
CA SER A 429 27.35 36.26 -14.43
C SER A 429 28.12 34.94 -14.48
N LEU A 430 28.04 34.19 -13.38
CA LEU A 430 28.47 32.79 -13.38
C LEU A 430 27.29 31.96 -13.93
N ARG A 431 27.44 31.47 -15.16
CA ARG A 431 26.45 30.62 -15.83
C ARG A 431 26.94 29.18 -15.89
N PHE A 432 26.03 28.27 -16.21
CA PHE A 432 26.36 26.87 -16.47
C PHE A 432 25.83 26.52 -17.85
N ALA A 433 26.73 26.13 -18.74
CA ALA A 433 26.39 25.72 -20.09
C ALA A 433 26.15 24.22 -20.14
N SER A 434 24.95 23.83 -20.56
CA SER A 434 24.62 22.44 -20.86
C SER A 434 25.27 22.01 -22.18
N ARG A 435 25.64 20.73 -22.27
CA ARG A 435 26.07 20.09 -23.52
C ARG A 435 24.89 19.63 -24.39
N ALA A 436 23.67 19.69 -23.85
CA ALA A 436 22.43 19.24 -24.46
C ALA A 436 21.69 20.37 -25.21
N THR A 437 22.41 21.29 -25.86
CA THR A 437 21.81 22.49 -26.44
C THR A 437 21.75 22.43 -27.97
N LYS A 438 20.79 23.15 -28.54
CA LYS A 438 20.70 23.41 -29.97
C LYS A 438 21.97 24.15 -30.45
N PRO A 439 22.48 23.87 -31.67
CA PRO A 439 23.59 24.63 -32.23
C PRO A 439 23.25 26.12 -32.34
N ALA A 440 24.11 26.98 -31.79
CA ALA A 440 23.98 28.42 -31.83
C ALA A 440 24.15 28.96 -33.26
N ARG A 441 25.06 28.35 -34.05
CA ARG A 441 25.37 28.78 -35.41
C ARG A 441 26.05 27.68 -36.23
N GLU A 442 25.82 27.71 -37.54
CA GLU A 442 26.66 27.04 -38.53
C GLU A 442 27.72 28.01 -39.07
N LEU A 443 29.00 27.63 -38.96
CA LEU A 443 30.15 28.43 -39.38
C LEU A 443 30.62 27.97 -40.77
N SER A 444 30.61 28.90 -41.73
CA SER A 444 31.18 28.70 -43.06
C SER A 444 32.64 29.16 -43.11
N ASP A 445 33.32 28.89 -44.22
CA ASP A 445 34.71 29.33 -44.43
C ASP A 445 34.88 30.86 -44.32
N ASP A 446 33.87 31.63 -44.72
CA ASP A 446 33.87 33.11 -44.63
C ASP A 446 33.78 33.63 -43.19
N ASP A 447 33.34 32.79 -42.26
CA ASP A 447 33.29 33.12 -40.84
C ASP A 447 34.64 32.88 -40.13
N LEU A 448 35.60 32.24 -40.81
CA LEU A 448 36.89 31.81 -40.26
C LEU A 448 38.07 32.64 -40.78
N VAL A 449 39.12 32.74 -39.96
CA VAL A 449 40.38 33.41 -40.29
C VAL A 449 41.46 32.37 -40.53
N PRO A 450 42.14 32.38 -41.70
CA PRO A 450 43.17 31.41 -42.01
C PRO A 450 44.40 31.56 -41.12
N ALA A 451 44.94 30.43 -40.69
CA ALA A 451 46.23 30.34 -40.02
C ALA A 451 47.38 30.68 -41.00
N LYS A 452 48.60 30.76 -40.48
CA LYS A 452 49.80 31.12 -41.27
C LYS A 452 50.09 30.16 -42.43
N ASP A 453 49.63 28.91 -42.32
CA ASP A 453 49.76 27.87 -43.34
C ASP A 453 48.55 27.82 -44.30
N GLY A 454 47.57 28.71 -44.13
CA GLY A 454 46.35 28.78 -44.93
C GLY A 454 45.22 27.86 -44.45
N SER A 455 45.41 27.07 -43.39
CA SER A 455 44.35 26.23 -42.82
C SER A 455 43.30 27.07 -42.09
N LEU A 456 42.02 26.75 -42.26
CA LEU A 456 40.90 27.44 -41.58
C LEU A 456 40.50 26.73 -40.28
N ILE A 457 40.53 25.40 -40.29
CA ILE A 457 40.18 24.54 -39.16
C ILE A 457 41.21 23.42 -39.05
N ASN A 458 41.63 23.14 -37.82
CA ASN A 458 42.41 21.94 -37.51
C ASN A 458 41.59 21.05 -36.57
N VAL A 459 41.21 19.86 -37.06
CA VAL A 459 40.49 18.84 -36.29
C VAL A 459 41.45 17.73 -35.86
N THR A 460 41.58 17.52 -34.56
CA THR A 460 42.42 16.49 -33.96
C THR A 460 41.54 15.39 -33.35
N ARG A 461 41.88 14.12 -33.63
CA ARG A 461 41.15 12.95 -33.10
C ARG A 461 42.03 12.18 -32.13
N ALA A 462 41.56 11.98 -30.90
CA ALA A 462 42.28 11.21 -29.88
C ALA A 462 42.42 9.72 -30.26
N GLN A 463 43.46 9.07 -29.76
CA GLN A 463 43.67 7.63 -29.99
C GLN A 463 42.65 6.82 -29.20
N GLU A 464 42.23 5.68 -29.74
CA GLU A 464 41.19 4.86 -29.11
C GLU A 464 41.61 4.30 -27.75
N SER A 465 42.88 3.93 -27.62
CA SER A 465 43.50 3.44 -26.38
C SER A 465 43.51 4.47 -25.24
N GLU A 466 43.32 5.75 -25.55
CA GLU A 466 43.29 6.83 -24.57
C GLU A 466 41.88 7.03 -23.99
N LEU A 467 40.84 6.51 -24.65
CA LEU A 467 39.44 6.64 -24.23
C LEU A 467 39.01 5.48 -23.33
N PRO A 468 38.11 5.73 -22.36
CA PRO A 468 37.60 4.68 -21.50
C PRO A 468 36.75 3.69 -22.28
N HIS A 469 37.00 2.41 -22.04
CA HIS A 469 36.13 1.31 -22.48
C HIS A 469 34.93 1.12 -21.53
N GLU A 470 35.14 1.42 -20.25
CA GLU A 470 34.15 1.26 -19.19
C GLU A 470 34.15 2.48 -18.26
N ILE A 471 32.95 2.92 -17.87
CA ILE A 471 32.72 3.85 -16.77
C ILE A 471 32.10 3.08 -15.61
N ALA A 472 32.74 3.15 -14.45
CA ALA A 472 32.17 2.69 -13.19
C ALA A 472 31.73 3.89 -12.35
N LEU A 473 30.43 3.95 -12.06
CA LEU A 473 29.86 5.00 -11.22
C LEU A 473 29.42 4.41 -9.88
N SER A 474 29.99 4.93 -8.80
CA SER A 474 29.57 4.64 -7.43
C SER A 474 28.70 5.77 -6.88
N PHE A 475 27.59 5.42 -6.23
CA PHE A 475 26.55 6.34 -5.76
C PHE A 475 25.88 5.78 -4.48
N SER A 476 25.09 6.60 -3.78
CA SER A 476 24.20 6.13 -2.71
C SER A 476 22.84 5.78 -3.30
N ASP A 477 22.41 4.52 -3.18
CA ASP A 477 21.18 4.02 -3.79
C ASP A 477 19.96 4.43 -2.93
N SER A 478 19.27 5.50 -3.35
CA SER A 478 18.15 6.10 -2.61
C SER A 478 16.96 5.16 -2.42
N GLU A 479 16.87 4.10 -3.24
CA GLU A 479 15.80 3.11 -3.18
C GLU A 479 16.22 1.83 -2.44
N PHE A 480 17.43 1.80 -1.87
CA PHE A 480 17.95 0.64 -1.15
C PHE A 480 18.74 1.05 0.09
N ASP A 481 18.04 1.67 1.05
CA ASP A 481 18.58 2.12 2.35
C ASP A 481 19.86 2.98 2.23
N TYR A 482 19.99 3.73 1.12
CA TYR A 482 21.15 4.56 0.82
C TYR A 482 22.49 3.80 0.81
N GLN A 483 22.45 2.47 0.65
CA GLN A 483 23.65 1.65 0.52
C GLN A 483 24.46 2.06 -0.71
N THR A 484 25.78 1.89 -0.65
CA THR A 484 26.64 2.19 -1.80
C THR A 484 26.33 1.24 -2.96
N GLY A 485 25.78 1.80 -4.03
CA GLY A 485 25.57 1.13 -5.30
C GLY A 485 26.74 1.37 -6.26
N ARG A 486 26.92 0.45 -7.22
CA ARG A 486 27.86 0.59 -8.33
C ARG A 486 27.23 0.11 -9.62
N VAL A 487 27.25 0.95 -10.65
CA VAL A 487 26.82 0.61 -12.02
C VAL A 487 28.01 0.68 -12.98
N LEU A 488 27.90 -0.07 -14.08
CA LEU A 488 28.93 -0.15 -15.11
C LEU A 488 28.28 0.17 -16.46
N SER A 489 28.84 1.15 -17.17
CA SER A 489 28.57 1.34 -18.59
C SER A 489 29.76 0.84 -19.39
N ARG A 490 29.53 0.00 -20.40
CA ARG A 490 30.57 -0.63 -21.21
C ARG A 490 30.29 -0.44 -22.69
N ARG A 491 31.33 -0.12 -23.44
CA ARG A 491 31.28 -0.18 -24.90
C ARG A 491 31.40 -1.63 -25.35
N LEU A 492 30.55 -2.07 -26.29
CA LEU A 492 30.56 -3.45 -26.80
C LEU A 492 31.57 -3.67 -27.95
N GLU A 493 32.11 -2.59 -28.52
CA GLU A 493 33.04 -2.59 -29.64
C GLU A 493 34.27 -1.72 -29.35
N GLY A 494 35.45 -2.15 -29.78
CA GLY A 494 36.71 -1.41 -29.66
C GLY A 494 37.84 -2.24 -29.07
N TYR A 495 39.06 -1.68 -29.08
CA TYR A 495 40.27 -2.35 -28.55
C TYR A 495 40.79 -1.75 -27.24
N SER A 496 40.15 -0.70 -26.71
CA SER A 496 40.53 -0.10 -25.42
C SER A 496 40.20 -1.04 -24.26
N LEU A 497 41.09 -1.13 -23.27
CA LEU A 497 40.90 -1.84 -22.01
C LEU A 497 40.84 -0.88 -20.81
N ARG A 498 40.79 0.44 -21.06
CA ARG A 498 40.90 1.46 -20.02
C ARG A 498 39.60 1.53 -19.21
N GLN A 499 39.70 1.36 -17.90
CA GLN A 499 38.60 1.57 -16.96
C GLN A 499 38.73 2.96 -16.36
N SER A 500 37.62 3.69 -16.30
CA SER A 500 37.53 4.97 -15.60
C SER A 500 36.49 4.82 -14.49
N GLU A 501 36.86 5.22 -13.28
CA GLU A 501 36.00 5.14 -12.10
C GLU A 501 35.71 6.53 -11.58
N ALA A 502 34.45 6.75 -11.22
CA ALA A 502 33.98 7.96 -10.60
C ALA A 502 33.13 7.63 -9.38
N GLN A 503 33.38 8.37 -8.31
CA GLN A 503 32.58 8.33 -7.10
C GLN A 503 31.94 9.69 -6.93
N ALA A 504 30.61 9.74 -6.99
CA ALA A 504 29.84 10.95 -6.72
C ALA A 504 29.11 10.76 -5.38
N ALA A 505 29.18 11.77 -4.51
CA ALA A 505 28.48 11.78 -3.22
C ALA A 505 26.97 12.08 -3.36
N VAL A 506 26.38 11.65 -4.48
CA VAL A 506 24.97 11.84 -4.81
C VAL A 506 24.17 10.63 -4.37
N ALA A 507 23.01 10.88 -3.79
CA ALA A 507 21.96 9.90 -3.63
C ALA A 507 21.03 9.99 -4.84
N ILE A 508 20.93 8.91 -5.59
CA ILE A 508 20.11 8.78 -6.79
C ILE A 508 19.60 7.34 -6.91
N THR A 509 18.57 7.15 -7.70
CA THR A 509 18.11 5.81 -8.05
C THR A 509 19.15 5.08 -8.91
N ARG A 510 19.17 3.75 -8.83
CA ARG A 510 20.03 2.93 -9.70
C ARG A 510 19.76 3.15 -11.20
N ALA A 511 18.51 3.37 -11.59
CA ALA A 511 18.14 3.64 -12.98
C ALA A 511 18.75 4.97 -13.48
N SER A 512 18.68 6.02 -12.66
CA SER A 512 19.33 7.31 -12.93
C SER A 512 20.86 7.17 -12.96
N ALA A 513 21.46 6.40 -12.05
CA ALA A 513 22.90 6.14 -12.06
C ALA A 513 23.36 5.44 -13.35
N GLN A 514 22.62 4.42 -13.81
CA GLN A 514 22.93 3.71 -15.06
C GLN A 514 22.84 4.67 -16.25
N ARG A 515 21.75 5.47 -16.34
CA ARG A 515 21.58 6.49 -17.37
C ARG A 515 22.75 7.47 -17.40
N LEU A 516 23.14 8.02 -16.25
CA LEU A 516 24.25 8.98 -16.17
C LEU A 516 25.59 8.35 -16.56
N ALA A 517 25.85 7.09 -16.18
CA ALA A 517 27.06 6.38 -16.60
C ALA A 517 27.09 6.13 -18.12
N ASP A 518 25.94 5.81 -18.72
CA ASP A 518 25.79 5.63 -20.17
C ASP A 518 25.99 6.94 -20.93
N ILE A 519 25.37 8.04 -20.47
CA ILE A 519 25.56 9.39 -20.99
C ILE A 519 27.04 9.77 -20.91
N TRP A 520 27.68 9.55 -19.76
CA TRP A 520 29.07 9.96 -19.55
C TRP A 520 30.04 9.20 -20.46
N LEU A 521 29.86 7.88 -20.60
CA LEU A 521 30.67 7.10 -21.53
C LEU A 521 30.48 7.63 -22.95
N GLN A 522 29.24 7.81 -23.41
CA GLN A 522 28.96 8.30 -24.76
C GLN A 522 29.50 9.71 -25.00
N ASP A 523 29.39 10.62 -24.03
CA ASP A 523 29.90 11.99 -24.10
C ASP A 523 31.43 12.04 -24.24
N ILE A 524 32.17 11.22 -23.48
CA ILE A 524 33.63 11.13 -23.62
C ILE A 524 34.01 10.68 -25.04
N TRP A 525 33.26 9.73 -25.60
CA TRP A 525 33.51 9.24 -26.96
C TRP A 525 33.07 10.23 -28.05
N ALA A 526 32.01 11.01 -27.82
CA ALA A 526 31.61 12.12 -28.69
C ALA A 526 32.68 13.23 -28.69
N GLY A 527 33.26 13.51 -27.52
CA GLY A 527 34.37 14.45 -27.33
C GLY A 527 35.75 13.97 -27.82
N ARG A 528 35.82 12.81 -28.50
CA ARG A 528 37.08 12.26 -29.06
C ARG A 528 37.74 13.19 -30.08
N GLU A 529 36.95 14.00 -30.77
CA GLU A 529 37.44 14.98 -31.74
C GLU A 529 37.46 16.37 -31.12
N THR A 530 38.52 17.12 -31.36
CA THR A 530 38.67 18.53 -30.97
C THR A 530 38.94 19.35 -32.22
N ALA A 531 38.42 20.57 -32.26
CA ALA A 531 38.63 21.51 -33.34
C ALA A 531 39.33 22.77 -32.81
N SER A 532 40.25 23.31 -33.59
CA SER A 532 40.84 24.62 -33.36
C SER A 532 40.69 25.48 -34.61
N PHE A 533 40.20 26.69 -34.44
CA PHE A 533 39.93 27.64 -35.52
C PHE A 533 39.99 29.08 -35.01
N SER A 534 40.02 30.05 -35.91
CA SER A 534 39.95 31.47 -35.56
C SER A 534 38.74 32.11 -36.21
N LEU A 535 38.00 32.91 -35.45
CA LEU A 535 36.79 33.58 -35.88
C LEU A 535 37.08 35.00 -36.38
N ARG A 536 36.31 35.46 -37.36
CA ARG A 536 36.31 36.88 -37.76
C ARG A 536 35.75 37.79 -36.63
N PRO A 537 36.13 39.07 -36.57
CA PRO A 537 35.70 39.98 -35.50
C PRO A 537 34.17 40.14 -35.32
N GLY A 538 33.39 39.96 -36.39
CA GLY A 538 31.93 40.07 -36.35
C GLY A 538 31.21 38.96 -35.58
N LEU A 539 31.92 37.92 -35.15
CA LEU A 539 31.36 36.79 -34.38
C LEU A 539 31.76 36.85 -32.90
N ALA A 540 31.97 38.06 -32.37
CA ALA A 540 32.30 38.27 -30.97
C ALA A 540 31.18 37.84 -29.99
N ALA A 541 29.97 37.58 -30.49
CA ALA A 541 28.84 37.08 -29.71
C ALA A 541 28.92 35.58 -29.36
N LEU A 542 29.81 34.81 -30.01
CA LEU A 542 30.04 33.41 -29.63
C LEU A 542 30.85 33.35 -28.34
N GLU A 543 30.35 32.61 -27.35
CA GLU A 543 30.91 32.50 -26.01
C GLU A 543 31.39 31.08 -25.69
N LEU A 544 32.03 30.93 -24.52
CA LEU A 544 32.33 29.61 -23.97
C LEU A 544 31.02 28.85 -23.75
N GLY A 545 31.01 27.56 -24.05
CA GLY A 545 29.83 26.70 -23.91
C GLY A 545 28.93 26.65 -25.14
N ASP A 546 29.03 27.59 -26.08
CA ASP A 546 28.24 27.58 -27.31
C ASP A 546 28.57 26.37 -28.18
N VAL A 547 27.53 25.75 -28.75
CA VAL A 547 27.66 24.65 -29.71
C VAL A 547 27.57 25.20 -31.13
N VAL A 548 28.57 24.91 -31.95
CA VAL A 548 28.62 25.33 -33.36
C VAL A 548 28.70 24.12 -34.30
N ALA A 549 28.08 24.25 -35.47
CA ALA A 549 28.33 23.35 -36.60
C ALA A 549 29.43 23.96 -37.48
N LEU A 550 30.34 23.13 -37.99
CA LEU A 550 31.40 23.56 -38.90
C LEU A 550 31.11 23.04 -40.30
N ALA A 551 31.04 23.90 -41.31
CA ALA A 551 30.80 23.48 -42.70
C ALA A 551 31.86 22.49 -43.21
N ALA A 552 33.11 22.63 -42.74
CA ALA A 552 34.20 21.72 -43.07
C ALA A 552 34.11 20.35 -42.36
N ALA A 553 33.18 20.17 -41.40
CA ALA A 553 32.90 18.92 -40.72
C ALA A 553 31.37 18.66 -40.68
N PRO A 554 30.73 18.37 -41.82
CA PRO A 554 29.29 18.22 -41.91
C PRO A 554 28.74 17.15 -40.97
N GLY A 555 27.63 17.46 -40.30
CA GLY A 555 26.95 16.55 -39.38
C GLY A 555 27.63 16.40 -38.01
N LYS A 556 28.69 17.18 -37.72
CA LYS A 556 29.35 17.21 -36.41
C LYS A 556 29.13 18.54 -35.72
N LEU A 557 28.96 18.47 -34.41
CA LEU A 557 28.80 19.63 -33.54
C LEU A 557 30.01 19.76 -32.62
N PHE A 558 30.43 21.00 -32.38
CA PHE A 558 31.57 21.32 -31.55
C PHE A 558 31.16 22.35 -30.49
N GLN A 559 31.35 22.02 -29.22
CA GLN A 559 31.17 22.94 -28.10
C GLN A 559 32.45 23.74 -27.86
N ILE A 560 32.36 25.06 -27.80
CA ILE A 560 33.49 25.95 -27.53
C ILE A 560 33.93 25.79 -26.07
N THR A 561 35.16 25.35 -25.84
CA THR A 561 35.73 25.13 -24.50
C THR A 561 36.80 26.15 -24.14
N ARG A 562 37.35 26.85 -25.13
CA ARG A 562 38.33 27.92 -24.90
C ARG A 562 38.21 29.02 -25.95
N ILE A 563 38.25 30.25 -25.48
CA ILE A 563 38.38 31.44 -26.31
C ILE A 563 39.63 32.20 -25.87
N THR A 564 40.45 32.61 -26.84
CA THR A 564 41.58 33.53 -26.61
C THR A 564 41.45 34.72 -27.55
N ASP A 565 41.18 35.89 -26.98
CA ASP A 565 41.05 37.13 -27.76
C ASP A 565 42.41 37.77 -28.05
N GLY A 566 42.62 38.11 -29.32
CA GLY A 566 43.84 38.71 -29.86
C GLY A 566 43.55 39.47 -31.15
N ALA A 567 44.46 39.40 -32.13
CA ALA A 567 44.22 40.02 -33.45
C ALA A 567 43.07 39.34 -34.23
N ALA A 568 42.89 38.04 -34.01
CA ALA A 568 41.68 37.27 -34.33
C ALA A 568 41.28 36.48 -33.08
N ARG A 569 39.99 36.16 -32.94
CA ARG A 569 39.49 35.37 -31.80
C ARG A 569 39.80 33.89 -32.06
N SER A 570 40.72 33.32 -31.30
CA SER A 570 41.06 31.90 -31.41
C SER A 570 40.14 31.06 -30.53
N VAL A 571 39.64 29.96 -31.09
CA VAL A 571 38.68 29.05 -30.47
C VAL A 571 39.27 27.64 -30.43
N GLU A 572 39.16 26.99 -29.27
CA GLU A 572 39.25 25.54 -29.14
C GLU A 572 37.87 25.00 -28.78
N ALA A 573 37.50 23.90 -29.42
CA ALA A 573 36.19 23.29 -29.26
C ALA A 573 36.32 21.76 -29.21
N ARG A 574 35.38 21.09 -28.55
CA ARG A 574 35.31 19.63 -28.46
C ARG A 574 34.06 19.11 -29.15
N GLY A 575 34.13 17.92 -29.73
CA GLY A 575 32.98 17.24 -30.31
C GLY A 575 31.89 17.01 -29.25
N VAL A 576 30.64 17.18 -29.64
CA VAL A 576 29.48 16.95 -28.77
C VAL A 576 28.36 16.32 -29.58
N ASP A 577 27.56 15.47 -28.93
CA ASP A 577 26.30 14.97 -29.46
C ASP A 577 25.19 15.28 -28.44
N PRO A 578 24.39 16.34 -28.67
CA PRO A 578 23.31 16.72 -27.76
C PRO A 578 22.28 15.61 -27.52
N ASN A 579 22.08 14.69 -28.48
CA ASN A 579 21.07 13.63 -28.36
C ASN A 579 21.39 12.61 -27.27
N VAL A 580 22.66 12.49 -26.87
CA VAL A 580 23.09 11.61 -25.77
C VAL A 580 22.38 11.98 -24.46
N TYR A 581 22.16 13.29 -24.24
CA TYR A 581 21.55 13.83 -23.03
C TYR A 581 20.02 13.69 -23.02
N ASP A 582 19.40 13.58 -24.19
CA ASP A 582 17.97 13.27 -24.33
C ASP A 582 17.73 11.74 -24.27
N SER A 583 18.28 11.10 -23.25
CA SER A 583 18.02 9.69 -22.92
C SER A 583 17.17 9.58 -21.67
N THR A 584 16.36 8.53 -21.56
CA THR A 584 15.51 8.29 -20.39
C THR A 584 16.09 7.23 -19.48
N ALA A 585 15.78 7.31 -18.18
CA ALA A 585 16.16 6.27 -17.24
C ALA A 585 15.25 5.05 -17.48
N ARG A 586 15.86 3.89 -17.77
CA ARG A 586 15.12 2.65 -17.93
C ARG A 586 14.68 2.15 -16.55
N ALA A 587 13.39 1.85 -16.40
CA ALA A 587 12.87 1.21 -15.19
C ALA A 587 13.63 -0.09 -14.90
N LEU A 588 14.15 -0.20 -13.66
CA LEU A 588 14.80 -1.39 -13.14
C LEU A 588 13.94 -1.99 -12.03
N PRO A 589 13.93 -3.33 -11.84
CA PRO A 589 13.21 -3.94 -10.73
C PRO A 589 13.70 -3.40 -9.37
N ARG A 590 12.76 -2.98 -8.52
CA ARG A 590 13.06 -2.62 -7.14
C ARG A 590 13.31 -3.87 -6.29
N PRO A 591 14.16 -3.77 -5.26
CA PRO A 591 14.18 -4.74 -4.17
C PRO A 591 12.81 -4.77 -3.50
N ALA A 592 12.20 -5.95 -3.37
CA ALA A 592 10.94 -6.10 -2.66
C ALA A 592 11.18 -5.91 -1.16
N LEU A 593 10.44 -5.00 -0.54
CA LEU A 593 10.36 -4.92 0.92
C LEU A 593 9.25 -5.85 1.41
N GLU A 594 9.58 -6.70 2.36
CA GLU A 594 8.58 -7.51 3.06
C GLU A 594 7.96 -6.67 4.18
N PRO A 595 6.63 -6.54 4.25
CA PRO A 595 5.99 -5.84 5.35
C PRO A 595 6.28 -6.56 6.68
N PRO A 596 6.45 -5.84 7.79
CA PRO A 596 6.62 -6.47 9.09
C PRO A 596 5.37 -7.27 9.45
N ALA A 597 5.55 -8.45 10.05
CA ALA A 597 4.46 -9.27 10.53
C ALA A 597 3.68 -8.53 11.63
N VAL A 598 2.37 -8.34 11.43
CA VAL A 598 1.48 -7.80 12.47
C VAL A 598 1.12 -8.93 13.42
N LEU A 599 1.66 -8.87 14.64
CA LEU A 599 1.39 -9.87 15.68
C LEU A 599 0.08 -9.52 16.39
N GLY A 600 -0.87 -10.46 16.44
CA GLY A 600 -2.08 -10.37 17.26
C GLY A 600 -1.97 -11.20 18.55
N PRO A 601 -2.91 -11.04 19.50
CA PRO A 601 -2.96 -11.87 20.69
C PRO A 601 -3.12 -13.37 20.36
N PRO A 602 -2.38 -14.28 21.03
CA PRO A 602 -2.52 -15.70 20.79
C PRO A 602 -3.87 -16.23 21.30
N ARG A 603 -4.43 -17.22 20.60
CA ARG A 603 -5.50 -18.06 21.14
C ARG A 603 -4.88 -18.99 22.19
N VAL A 604 -5.32 -18.84 23.44
CA VAL A 604 -4.84 -19.63 24.58
C VAL A 604 -5.94 -20.58 25.07
N VAL A 605 -5.58 -21.84 25.27
CA VAL A 605 -6.46 -22.88 25.81
C VAL A 605 -5.76 -23.52 27.01
N VAL A 606 -6.43 -23.51 28.17
CA VAL A 606 -5.94 -24.18 29.39
C VAL A 606 -6.70 -25.50 29.57
N LEU A 607 -5.95 -26.56 29.81
CA LEU A 607 -6.43 -27.94 29.85
C LEU A 607 -6.14 -28.59 31.20
N ASP A 608 -7.18 -29.18 31.79
CA ASP A 608 -7.05 -30.05 32.95
C ASP A 608 -7.18 -31.50 32.48
N LEU A 609 -6.08 -32.23 32.53
CA LEU A 609 -5.96 -33.57 31.95
C LEU A 609 -5.70 -34.59 33.06
N ALA A 610 -6.41 -35.72 33.06
CA ALA A 610 -6.13 -36.84 33.96
C ALA A 610 -5.02 -37.77 33.40
N MET A 611 -3.96 -37.18 32.84
CA MET A 611 -2.84 -37.90 32.25
C MET A 611 -1.58 -37.65 33.07
N THR A 612 -1.18 -38.61 33.89
CA THR A 612 0.13 -38.57 34.54
C THR A 612 0.63 -39.98 34.85
N GLU A 613 1.84 -40.28 34.41
CA GLU A 613 2.56 -41.51 34.78
C GLU A 613 3.54 -41.26 35.95
N SER A 614 3.58 -40.03 36.49
CA SER A 614 4.52 -39.62 37.54
C SER A 614 3.82 -39.06 38.79
N ASP A 615 4.55 -39.09 39.91
CA ASP A 615 4.14 -38.49 41.19
C ASP A 615 4.08 -36.95 41.15
N ALA A 616 4.78 -36.29 40.20
CA ALA A 616 4.83 -34.84 40.04
C ALA A 616 3.97 -34.35 38.86
N ALA A 617 2.70 -34.79 38.85
CA ALA A 617 1.75 -34.46 37.78
C ALA A 617 1.47 -32.95 37.68
N PRO A 618 1.58 -32.33 36.50
CA PRO A 618 0.99 -31.02 36.27
C PRO A 618 -0.51 -31.04 36.57
N LEU A 619 -0.99 -30.05 37.31
CA LEU A 619 -2.41 -29.88 37.62
C LEU A 619 -3.20 -29.36 36.41
N SER A 620 -2.56 -28.52 35.60
CA SER A 620 -3.12 -27.98 34.37
C SER A 620 -2.02 -27.77 33.32
N HIS A 621 -2.41 -27.79 32.06
CA HIS A 621 -1.57 -27.55 30.89
C HIS A 621 -2.09 -26.35 30.10
N ILE A 622 -1.26 -25.81 29.21
CA ILE A 622 -1.61 -24.70 28.34
C ILE A 622 -1.15 -24.99 26.92
N ALA A 623 -2.02 -24.69 25.97
CA ALA A 623 -1.79 -24.73 24.55
C ALA A 623 -2.04 -23.33 23.97
N ALA A 624 -1.19 -22.89 23.05
CA ALA A 624 -1.35 -21.59 22.42
C ALA A 624 -1.11 -21.65 20.91
N TYR A 625 -1.85 -20.82 20.18
CA TYR A 625 -1.76 -20.68 18.75
C TYR A 625 -1.83 -19.21 18.34
N ALA A 626 -1.02 -18.81 17.37
CA ALA A 626 -1.06 -17.50 16.72
C ALA A 626 -0.64 -17.66 15.26
N ASP A 627 -1.20 -16.83 14.38
CA ASP A 627 -0.84 -16.75 12.97
C ASP A 627 -0.72 -15.28 12.54
N PRO A 628 0.49 -14.80 12.19
CA PRO A 628 1.76 -15.52 12.18
C PRO A 628 2.24 -15.91 13.60
N TRP A 629 3.03 -16.99 13.70
CA TRP A 629 3.64 -17.41 14.97
C TRP A 629 4.77 -16.44 15.35
N PRO A 630 4.72 -15.75 16.50
CA PRO A 630 5.69 -14.71 16.88
C PRO A 630 7.03 -15.25 17.38
N GLY A 631 7.24 -16.57 17.31
CA GLY A 631 8.27 -17.27 18.07
C GLY A 631 7.74 -17.66 19.46
N ALA A 632 8.65 -17.84 20.42
CA ALA A 632 8.27 -18.28 21.77
C ALA A 632 7.33 -17.29 22.47
N LEU A 633 6.33 -17.82 23.19
CA LEU A 633 5.43 -17.04 24.03
C LEU A 633 5.85 -17.13 25.50
N ALA A 634 5.94 -16.00 26.19
CA ALA A 634 6.17 -15.95 27.63
C ALA A 634 4.86 -16.20 28.39
N ILE A 635 4.92 -16.89 29.52
CA ILE A 635 3.82 -17.07 30.46
C ILE A 635 4.13 -16.28 31.72
N TRP A 636 3.31 -15.27 32.00
CA TRP A 636 3.42 -14.43 33.19
C TRP A 636 2.25 -14.69 34.14
N ARG A 637 2.53 -14.94 35.41
CA ARG A 637 1.53 -15.11 36.47
C ARG A 637 1.42 -13.85 37.30
N ARG A 638 0.19 -13.42 37.62
CA ARG A 638 -0.06 -12.27 38.49
C ARG A 638 0.21 -12.62 39.96
N ILE A 639 1.00 -11.78 40.64
CA ILE A 639 1.16 -11.76 42.10
C ILE A 639 0.88 -10.34 42.59
N GLY A 640 -0.24 -10.16 43.31
CA GLY A 640 -0.67 -8.84 43.77
C GLY A 640 -0.88 -7.86 42.61
N ALA A 641 -0.06 -6.81 42.57
CA ALA A 641 -0.07 -5.80 41.50
C ALA A 641 0.97 -6.05 40.39
N THR A 642 1.83 -7.06 40.53
CA THR A 642 2.93 -7.35 39.59
C THR A 642 2.73 -8.69 38.89
N TYR A 643 3.59 -8.97 37.90
CA TYR A 643 3.65 -10.23 37.18
C TYR A 643 5.04 -10.87 37.34
N GLU A 644 5.08 -12.19 37.46
CA GLU A 644 6.31 -12.99 37.47
C GLU A 644 6.32 -13.96 36.29
N HIS A 645 7.49 -14.24 35.74
CA HIS A 645 7.66 -15.16 34.62
C HIS A 645 7.64 -16.62 35.12
N VAL A 646 6.73 -17.44 34.62
CA VAL A 646 6.53 -18.82 35.11
C VAL A 646 6.78 -19.91 34.06
N GLY A 647 6.91 -19.56 32.78
CA GLY A 647 7.15 -20.54 31.73
C GLY A 647 7.17 -19.96 30.32
N VAL A 648 7.44 -20.81 29.34
CA VAL A 648 7.51 -20.45 27.92
C VAL A 648 6.79 -21.50 27.08
N ILE A 649 6.09 -21.07 26.03
CA ILE A 649 5.53 -21.92 24.98
C ILE A 649 6.39 -21.74 23.73
N GLU A 650 7.22 -22.72 23.39
CA GLU A 650 8.16 -22.62 22.26
C GLU A 650 7.50 -22.95 20.91
N LYS A 651 6.52 -23.86 20.92
CA LYS A 651 5.86 -24.40 19.73
C LYS A 651 4.40 -24.02 19.70
N ARG A 652 3.90 -23.68 18.52
CA ARG A 652 2.45 -23.48 18.30
C ARG A 652 1.72 -24.81 18.44
N ALA A 653 0.62 -24.82 19.17
CA ALA A 653 -0.22 -26.00 19.36
C ALA A 653 -1.23 -26.19 18.22
N THR A 654 -1.55 -27.44 17.91
CA THR A 654 -2.63 -27.79 16.98
C THR A 654 -3.97 -27.75 17.71
N ILE A 655 -4.66 -26.61 17.57
CA ILE A 655 -5.98 -26.34 18.18
C ILE A 655 -7.04 -26.32 17.08
N GLY A 656 -8.24 -26.80 17.37
CA GLY A 656 -9.34 -26.80 16.43
C GLY A 656 -10.71 -26.79 17.09
N GLU A 657 -11.73 -27.05 16.28
CA GLU A 657 -13.12 -27.21 16.73
C GLU A 657 -13.81 -28.37 16.00
N THR A 658 -14.78 -29.00 16.66
CA THR A 658 -15.66 -30.00 16.04
C THR A 658 -16.65 -29.33 15.08
N LEU A 659 -16.92 -29.95 13.93
CA LEU A 659 -17.92 -29.49 12.96
C LEU A 659 -19.23 -30.29 13.05
N ASP A 660 -19.19 -31.47 13.65
CA ASP A 660 -20.33 -32.33 13.91
C ASP A 660 -20.29 -32.86 15.36
N MET A 661 -21.38 -33.51 15.78
CA MET A 661 -21.51 -34.06 17.13
C MET A 661 -20.73 -35.38 17.25
N LEU A 662 -19.92 -35.53 18.29
CA LEU A 662 -19.37 -36.81 18.73
C LEU A 662 -20.38 -37.51 19.67
N PRO A 663 -21.03 -38.62 19.27
CA PRO A 663 -21.97 -39.35 20.13
C PRO A 663 -21.26 -40.08 21.27
N PRO A 664 -21.97 -40.55 22.32
CA PRO A 664 -21.42 -41.45 23.34
C PRO A 664 -20.72 -42.68 22.74
N GLY A 665 -19.57 -43.06 23.31
CA GLY A 665 -18.75 -44.17 22.83
C GLY A 665 -18.62 -45.34 23.84
N PRO A 666 -18.19 -46.53 23.38
CA PRO A 666 -17.90 -47.65 24.25
C PRO A 666 -16.64 -47.41 25.10
N LEU A 667 -16.60 -48.03 26.28
CA LEU A 667 -15.45 -47.99 27.20
C LEU A 667 -14.51 -49.17 26.96
N GLY A 668 -13.21 -48.97 27.19
CA GLY A 668 -12.18 -50.02 27.18
C GLY A 668 -11.93 -50.71 25.82
N ARG A 669 -12.45 -50.16 24.72
CA ARG A 669 -12.25 -50.69 23.36
C ARG A 669 -12.37 -49.58 22.31
N PHE A 670 -11.85 -49.83 21.11
CA PHE A 670 -12.04 -48.92 19.98
C PHE A 670 -13.52 -48.78 19.60
N ASP A 671 -13.99 -47.53 19.53
CA ASP A 671 -15.25 -47.16 18.91
C ASP A 671 -15.10 -47.19 17.39
N ARG A 672 -15.69 -48.20 16.76
CA ARG A 672 -15.66 -48.38 15.29
C ARG A 672 -16.84 -47.71 14.59
N GLY A 673 -17.82 -47.20 15.32
CA GLY A 673 -19.07 -46.66 14.77
C GLY A 673 -19.12 -45.14 14.77
N ALA A 674 -18.53 -44.48 15.77
CA ALA A 674 -18.47 -43.03 15.83
C ALA A 674 -17.31 -42.44 15.02
N SER A 675 -17.55 -41.25 14.48
CA SER A 675 -16.52 -40.38 13.90
C SER A 675 -16.82 -38.94 14.30
N VAL A 676 -15.81 -38.08 14.29
CA VAL A 676 -15.97 -36.64 14.51
C VAL A 676 -15.15 -35.88 13.46
N THR A 677 -15.75 -34.88 12.85
CA THR A 677 -15.08 -33.97 11.92
C THR A 677 -14.53 -32.78 12.69
N VAL A 678 -13.25 -32.48 12.52
CA VAL A 678 -12.57 -31.35 13.19
C VAL A 678 -11.95 -30.42 12.16
N LYS A 679 -12.05 -29.11 12.40
CA LYS A 679 -11.32 -28.07 11.66
C LYS A 679 -10.20 -27.52 12.54
N LEU A 680 -8.97 -27.60 12.05
CA LEU A 680 -7.77 -27.20 12.76
C LEU A 680 -7.34 -25.78 12.36
N SER A 681 -6.75 -25.06 13.31
CA SER A 681 -6.15 -23.74 13.05
C SER A 681 -4.78 -23.86 12.36
N CYS A 682 -4.07 -24.96 12.55
CA CYS A 682 -2.85 -25.31 11.80
C CYS A 682 -2.51 -26.80 11.96
N GLY A 683 -1.43 -27.22 11.29
CA GLY A 683 -0.89 -28.56 11.43
C GLY A 683 -1.59 -29.58 10.54
N ALA A 684 -1.09 -30.81 10.57
CA ALA A 684 -1.66 -31.93 9.83
C ALA A 684 -1.79 -33.14 10.76
N LEU A 685 -2.88 -33.89 10.61
CA LEU A 685 -3.08 -35.15 11.32
C LEU A 685 -2.79 -36.31 10.37
N ALA A 686 -2.26 -37.40 10.93
CA ALA A 686 -1.98 -38.63 10.21
C ALA A 686 -2.63 -39.81 10.93
N SER A 687 -3.12 -40.78 10.15
CA SER A 687 -3.54 -42.08 10.67
C SER A 687 -2.37 -42.80 11.33
N VAL A 688 -2.64 -43.51 12.41
CA VAL A 688 -1.64 -44.26 13.19
C VAL A 688 -2.11 -45.70 13.40
N ASP A 689 -1.17 -46.61 13.63
CA ASP A 689 -1.51 -47.99 13.98
C ASP A 689 -2.05 -48.10 15.42
N ASP A 690 -2.64 -49.26 15.74
CA ASP A 690 -3.24 -49.50 17.06
C ASP A 690 -2.20 -49.34 18.18
N ALA A 691 -0.94 -49.76 17.96
CA ALA A 691 0.14 -49.63 18.95
C ALA A 691 0.47 -48.16 19.26
N SER A 692 0.54 -47.32 18.23
CA SER A 692 0.80 -45.88 18.37
C SER A 692 -0.37 -45.16 19.04
N ALA A 693 -1.61 -45.56 18.75
CA ALA A 693 -2.79 -45.03 19.45
C ALA A 693 -2.79 -45.41 20.94
N PHE A 694 -2.41 -46.65 21.30
CA PHE A 694 -2.23 -47.05 22.70
C PHE A 694 -1.07 -46.31 23.39
N ALA A 695 -0.01 -46.00 22.66
CA ALA A 695 1.08 -45.14 23.12
C ALA A 695 0.72 -43.63 23.07
N LEU A 696 -0.56 -43.29 22.85
CA LEU A 696 -1.10 -41.93 22.87
C LEU A 696 -0.47 -40.97 21.85
N ARG A 697 0.13 -41.49 20.77
CA ARG A 697 0.74 -40.68 19.70
C ARG A 697 -0.26 -39.87 18.87
N SER A 698 -1.53 -40.23 18.95
CA SER A 698 -2.65 -39.54 18.29
C SER A 698 -3.67 -39.02 19.32
N ALA A 699 -3.26 -38.84 20.57
CA ALA A 699 -4.14 -38.37 21.61
C ALA A 699 -4.53 -36.90 21.38
N MET A 700 -5.80 -36.61 21.60
CA MET A 700 -6.39 -35.28 21.58
C MET A 700 -7.25 -35.09 22.83
N ALA A 701 -7.33 -33.84 23.29
CA ALA A 701 -8.29 -33.43 24.29
C ALA A 701 -9.49 -32.75 23.62
N ILE A 702 -10.71 -33.09 24.05
CA ILE A 702 -11.96 -32.47 23.58
C ILE A 702 -12.76 -31.90 24.76
N ARG A 703 -13.18 -30.64 24.64
CA ARG A 703 -13.97 -29.97 25.69
C ARG A 703 -15.46 -30.18 25.47
N GLY A 704 -16.13 -30.81 26.43
CA GLY A 704 -17.58 -30.99 26.34
C GLY A 704 -18.38 -29.80 26.87
N PRO A 705 -19.71 -29.89 26.82
CA PRO A 705 -20.62 -28.80 27.19
C PRO A 705 -20.58 -28.46 28.69
N ASP A 706 -20.15 -29.40 29.53
CA ASP A 706 -19.88 -29.23 30.96
C ASP A 706 -18.56 -28.49 31.25
N GLY A 707 -17.78 -28.17 30.22
CA GLY A 707 -16.48 -27.55 30.33
C GLY A 707 -15.34 -28.52 30.64
N ALA A 708 -15.61 -29.80 30.89
CA ALA A 708 -14.62 -30.82 31.20
C ALA A 708 -13.94 -31.34 29.93
N TRP A 709 -12.63 -31.50 30.02
CA TRP A 709 -11.80 -32.11 28.98
C TRP A 709 -11.95 -33.62 29.02
N GLU A 710 -12.12 -34.25 27.86
CA GLU A 710 -12.00 -35.70 27.70
C GLU A 710 -10.77 -35.97 26.85
N VAL A 711 -9.93 -36.93 27.26
CA VAL A 711 -8.84 -37.42 26.43
C VAL A 711 -9.30 -38.60 25.58
N PHE A 712 -9.07 -38.51 24.27
CA PHE A 712 -9.31 -39.60 23.33
C PHE A 712 -8.14 -39.73 22.34
N ALA A 713 -7.98 -40.89 21.72
CA ALA A 713 -7.04 -41.12 20.63
C ALA A 713 -7.79 -41.62 19.40
N PHE A 714 -7.23 -41.41 18.21
CA PHE A 714 -7.78 -41.92 16.95
C PHE A 714 -6.75 -42.77 16.22
N THR A 715 -7.19 -43.64 15.31
CA THR A 715 -6.29 -44.39 14.42
C THR A 715 -6.44 -43.96 12.97
N HIS A 716 -7.59 -43.39 12.61
CA HIS A 716 -7.87 -42.95 11.25
C HIS A 716 -8.11 -41.43 11.24
N ALA A 717 -7.32 -40.71 10.44
CA ALA A 717 -7.51 -39.30 10.13
C ALA A 717 -7.60 -39.10 8.62
N GLU A 718 -8.80 -38.78 8.13
CA GLU A 718 -9.07 -38.54 6.71
C GLU A 718 -9.16 -37.03 6.46
N LEU A 719 -8.33 -36.48 5.56
CA LEU A 719 -8.41 -35.08 5.15
C LEU A 719 -9.60 -34.89 4.20
N VAL A 720 -10.64 -34.18 4.64
CA VAL A 720 -11.90 -33.99 3.89
C VAL A 720 -12.04 -32.59 3.27
N ALA A 721 -11.29 -31.61 3.78
CA ALA A 721 -11.14 -30.27 3.21
C ALA A 721 -9.87 -29.60 3.78
N GLU A 722 -9.53 -28.38 3.34
CA GLU A 722 -8.39 -27.62 3.88
C GLU A 722 -8.46 -27.55 5.42
N ASN A 723 -7.38 -27.99 6.08
CA ASN A 723 -7.24 -28.10 7.55
C ASN A 723 -8.42 -28.83 8.25
N THR A 724 -9.17 -29.68 7.54
CA THR A 724 -10.38 -30.32 8.06
C THR A 724 -10.27 -31.83 7.94
N TYR A 725 -10.40 -32.53 9.07
CA TYR A 725 -10.19 -33.97 9.17
C TYR A 725 -11.39 -34.69 9.75
N ARG A 726 -11.75 -35.86 9.22
CA ARG A 726 -12.67 -36.82 9.85
C ARG A 726 -11.85 -37.84 10.65
N LEU A 727 -12.06 -37.85 11.95
CA LEU A 727 -11.39 -38.77 12.89
C LEU A 727 -12.31 -39.94 13.19
N SER A 728 -11.80 -41.17 13.10
CA SER A 728 -12.59 -42.39 13.38
C SER A 728 -11.74 -43.50 14.00
N ARG A 729 -12.43 -44.56 14.45
CA ARG A 729 -11.84 -45.67 15.22
C ARG A 729 -11.15 -45.12 16.47
N LEU A 730 -11.98 -44.58 17.35
CA LEU A 730 -11.59 -43.76 18.50
C LEU A 730 -11.38 -44.62 19.76
N LEU A 731 -10.41 -44.26 20.59
CA LEU A 731 -10.26 -44.76 21.96
C LEU A 731 -10.60 -43.60 22.90
N ARG A 732 -11.61 -43.75 23.75
CA ARG A 732 -12.20 -42.65 24.53
C ARG A 732 -12.08 -42.88 26.03
N GLY A 733 -12.19 -41.79 26.81
CA GLY A 733 -12.18 -41.85 28.28
C GLY A 733 -10.81 -42.22 28.86
N ILE A 734 -9.73 -41.86 28.16
CA ILE A 734 -8.36 -42.16 28.58
C ILE A 734 -8.05 -41.40 29.89
N GLY A 735 -7.35 -42.04 30.83
CA GLY A 735 -7.03 -41.42 32.13
C GLY A 735 -8.10 -41.60 33.22
N GLY A 736 -8.88 -42.68 33.16
CA GLY A 736 -9.94 -42.94 34.15
C GLY A 736 -11.19 -42.08 33.96
N GLU A 737 -11.33 -41.46 32.79
CA GLU A 737 -12.39 -40.51 32.43
C GLU A 737 -13.58 -41.22 31.76
N ASP A 738 -13.86 -42.46 32.18
CA ASP A 738 -14.88 -43.33 31.58
C ASP A 738 -16.26 -42.65 31.46
N ALA A 739 -16.67 -41.88 32.48
CA ALA A 739 -17.95 -41.16 32.46
C ALA A 739 -18.02 -40.09 31.36
N LEU A 740 -16.89 -39.50 30.93
CA LEU A 740 -16.87 -38.49 29.88
C LEU A 740 -17.06 -39.10 28.50
N ALA A 741 -16.56 -40.32 28.27
CA ALA A 741 -16.79 -41.03 27.00
C ALA A 741 -18.27 -41.36 26.75
N ALA A 742 -19.08 -41.45 27.80
CA ALA A 742 -20.52 -41.68 27.72
C ALA A 742 -21.34 -40.43 27.35
N ARG A 743 -20.71 -39.26 27.20
CA ARG A 743 -21.40 -38.01 26.83
C ARG A 743 -21.40 -37.78 25.31
N SER A 744 -22.38 -37.01 24.86
CA SER A 744 -22.34 -36.38 23.54
C SER A 744 -21.58 -35.06 23.60
N VAL A 745 -20.68 -34.82 22.63
CA VAL A 745 -20.03 -33.52 22.46
C VAL A 745 -20.58 -32.85 21.19
N PRO A 746 -21.18 -31.65 21.27
CA PRO A 746 -21.77 -30.98 20.11
C PRO A 746 -20.70 -30.43 19.14
N ALA A 747 -21.14 -29.96 17.98
CA ALA A 747 -20.32 -29.13 17.10
C ALA A 747 -19.92 -27.82 17.80
N GLY A 748 -18.78 -27.24 17.42
CA GLY A 748 -18.17 -26.05 18.02
C GLY A 748 -17.35 -26.33 19.28
N ALA A 749 -17.16 -27.59 19.67
CA ALA A 749 -16.34 -27.96 20.82
C ALA A 749 -14.85 -27.82 20.50
N THR A 750 -14.07 -27.23 21.42
CA THR A 750 -12.61 -27.09 21.23
C THR A 750 -11.92 -28.44 21.31
N VAL A 751 -11.02 -28.69 20.36
CA VAL A 751 -10.11 -29.83 20.36
C VAL A 751 -8.66 -29.37 20.36
N VAL A 752 -7.77 -30.14 21.01
CA VAL A 752 -6.32 -29.85 21.07
C VAL A 752 -5.56 -31.16 20.88
N LEU A 753 -4.60 -31.19 19.96
CA LEU A 753 -3.66 -32.31 19.83
C LEU A 753 -2.71 -32.31 21.02
N LEU A 754 -2.52 -33.46 21.65
CA LEU A 754 -1.64 -33.62 22.80
C LEU A 754 -0.25 -34.07 22.33
N ASP A 755 0.61 -33.09 22.09
CA ASP A 755 2.01 -33.27 21.70
C ASP A 755 2.93 -32.35 22.52
N ASP A 756 4.17 -32.15 22.06
CA ASP A 756 5.16 -31.33 22.76
C ASP A 756 4.93 -29.81 22.66
N ALA A 757 3.85 -29.36 22.00
CA ALA A 757 3.41 -27.97 22.02
C ALA A 757 2.48 -27.64 23.21
N VAL A 758 2.01 -28.66 23.94
CA VAL A 758 1.22 -28.50 25.18
C VAL A 758 2.16 -28.51 26.39
N VAL A 759 2.24 -27.39 27.11
CA VAL A 759 3.19 -27.22 28.23
C VAL A 759 2.49 -27.22 29.59
N PRO A 760 3.14 -27.69 30.67
CA PRO A 760 2.64 -27.54 32.04
C PRO A 760 2.42 -26.07 32.42
N LEU A 761 1.29 -25.77 33.08
CA LEU A 761 0.97 -24.42 33.58
C LEU A 761 1.02 -24.33 35.10
N ALA A 762 0.27 -25.20 35.80
CA ALA A 762 0.25 -25.25 37.26
C ALA A 762 0.78 -26.60 37.72
N THR A 763 1.75 -26.60 38.63
CA THR A 763 2.38 -27.84 39.15
C THR A 763 2.38 -27.91 40.67
N ASN A 764 2.02 -26.81 41.36
CA ASN A 764 2.01 -26.74 42.82
C ASN A 764 0.61 -26.99 43.37
N LEU A 765 0.48 -27.87 44.37
CA LEU A 765 -0.78 -28.15 45.08
C LEU A 765 -1.43 -26.90 45.70
N ALA A 766 -0.66 -25.86 46.02
CA ALA A 766 -1.20 -24.58 46.50
C ALA A 766 -1.99 -23.80 45.43
N GLU A 767 -1.97 -24.24 44.17
CA GLU A 767 -2.73 -23.66 43.06
C GLU A 767 -4.04 -24.38 42.79
N LEU A 768 -4.27 -25.51 43.48
CA LEU A 768 -5.50 -26.30 43.37
C LEU A 768 -6.72 -25.45 43.76
N GLU A 769 -7.71 -25.39 42.88
CA GLU A 769 -8.98 -24.66 43.04
C GLU A 769 -8.81 -23.14 43.32
N SER A 770 -7.59 -22.61 43.22
CA SER A 770 -7.27 -21.20 43.38
C SER A 770 -7.21 -20.53 42.01
N SER A 771 -8.10 -19.57 41.75
CA SER A 771 -8.05 -18.79 40.51
C SER A 771 -6.75 -17.98 40.41
N ARG A 772 -6.02 -18.14 39.31
CA ARG A 772 -4.81 -17.40 38.96
C ARG A 772 -5.02 -16.67 37.65
N THR A 773 -4.51 -15.45 37.54
CA THR A 773 -4.50 -14.68 36.30
C THR A 773 -3.13 -14.79 35.64
N TYR A 774 -3.14 -15.18 34.37
CA TYR A 774 -1.96 -15.29 33.51
C TYR A 774 -2.04 -14.30 32.36
N ARG A 775 -0.87 -13.89 31.86
CA ARG A 775 -0.70 -13.20 30.58
C ARG A 775 0.26 -13.97 29.70
N ILE A 776 -0.13 -14.17 28.44
CA ILE A 776 0.60 -14.99 27.47
C ILE A 776 0.76 -14.19 26.17
N GLY A 777 2.00 -13.98 25.73
CA GLY A 777 2.30 -13.15 24.57
C GLY A 777 3.76 -13.28 24.13
N PRO A 778 4.17 -12.59 23.06
CA PRO A 778 5.51 -12.73 22.48
C PRO A 778 6.62 -12.46 23.50
N LEU A 779 7.60 -13.37 23.60
CA LEU A 779 8.73 -13.25 24.53
C LEU A 779 9.58 -11.99 24.28
N SER A 780 9.58 -11.47 23.04
CA SER A 780 10.28 -10.25 22.65
C SER A 780 9.59 -8.95 23.06
N ARG A 781 8.40 -9.01 23.68
CA ARG A 781 7.60 -7.84 24.09
C ARG A 781 7.29 -7.86 25.59
N ASP A 782 7.04 -6.67 26.13
CA ASP A 782 6.64 -6.49 27.53
C ASP A 782 5.23 -7.04 27.79
N TYR A 783 4.97 -7.57 28.99
CA TYR A 783 3.68 -8.18 29.36
C TYR A 783 2.49 -7.20 29.40
N SER A 784 2.73 -5.90 29.25
CA SER A 784 1.70 -4.86 29.08
C SER A 784 1.30 -4.60 27.62
N ASP A 785 2.04 -5.14 26.65
CA ASP A 785 1.75 -4.98 25.22
C ASP A 785 0.37 -5.59 24.87
N PRO A 786 -0.42 -4.95 23.98
CA PRO A 786 -1.75 -5.42 23.59
C PRO A 786 -1.76 -6.82 22.95
N THR A 787 -0.63 -7.35 22.52
CA THR A 787 -0.48 -8.73 22.02
C THR A 787 -0.51 -9.81 23.10
N TYR A 788 -0.51 -9.45 24.38
CA TYR A 788 -0.66 -10.43 25.46
C TYR A 788 -2.13 -10.79 25.69
N ALA A 789 -2.46 -12.08 25.53
CA ALA A 789 -3.75 -12.64 25.93
C ALA A 789 -3.79 -12.85 27.44
N GLN A 790 -4.90 -12.46 28.09
CA GLN A 790 -5.12 -12.70 29.52
C GLN A 790 -6.05 -13.89 29.74
N ALA A 791 -5.64 -14.81 30.61
CA ALA A 791 -6.46 -15.95 31.02
C ALA A 791 -6.58 -15.98 32.55
N SER A 792 -7.78 -16.15 33.09
CA SER A 792 -7.98 -16.39 34.53
C SER A 792 -8.52 -17.80 34.73
N VAL A 793 -7.72 -18.66 35.36
CA VAL A 793 -7.98 -20.10 35.43
C VAL A 793 -7.64 -20.63 36.81
N ALA A 794 -8.43 -21.59 37.30
CA ALA A 794 -8.12 -22.36 38.51
C ALA A 794 -7.81 -23.79 38.11
N ALA A 795 -6.69 -24.34 38.58
CA ALA A 795 -6.35 -25.73 38.30
C ALA A 795 -7.31 -26.66 39.06
N THR A 796 -7.90 -27.63 38.38
CA THR A 796 -8.82 -28.57 39.03
C THR A 796 -8.08 -29.73 39.68
N ARG A 797 -8.79 -30.47 40.55
CA ARG A 797 -8.29 -31.69 41.18
C ARG A 797 -8.14 -32.89 40.26
N LYS A 798 -8.51 -32.74 38.99
CA LYS A 798 -8.70 -33.83 38.03
C LYS A 798 -7.45 -34.69 37.80
N ALA A 799 -6.28 -34.06 37.67
CA ALA A 799 -5.00 -34.76 37.47
C ALA A 799 -4.60 -35.67 38.64
N LEU A 800 -5.14 -35.42 39.83
CA LEU A 800 -4.83 -36.14 41.07
C LEU A 800 -5.91 -37.11 41.50
N MET A 801 -7.06 -37.15 40.82
CA MET A 801 -8.17 -38.05 41.19
C MET A 801 -7.78 -39.51 40.91
N PRO A 802 -7.88 -40.40 41.91
CA PRO A 802 -7.75 -41.85 41.67
C PRO A 802 -8.72 -42.31 40.57
N TYR A 803 -8.28 -43.28 39.75
CA TYR A 803 -9.13 -43.85 38.70
C TYR A 803 -10.30 -44.63 39.31
N SER A 804 -11.44 -44.63 38.62
CA SER A 804 -12.61 -45.38 39.05
C SER A 804 -12.28 -46.88 39.10
N PRO A 805 -12.71 -47.63 40.13
CA PRO A 805 -12.60 -49.08 40.13
C PRO A 805 -13.32 -49.73 38.94
N THR A 806 -13.09 -51.02 38.71
CA THR A 806 -13.73 -51.77 37.60
C THR A 806 -14.15 -53.18 38.04
N HIS A 807 -14.83 -53.92 37.16
CA HIS A 807 -15.23 -55.31 37.36
C HIS A 807 -15.99 -55.58 38.67
N VAL A 808 -16.84 -54.63 39.07
CA VAL A 808 -17.60 -54.76 40.32
C VAL A 808 -18.62 -55.90 40.24
N ARG A 809 -18.78 -56.62 41.34
CA ARG A 809 -19.75 -57.71 41.54
C ARG A 809 -20.42 -57.56 42.89
N ALA A 810 -21.68 -57.96 42.97
CA ALA A 810 -22.43 -58.04 44.22
C ALA A 810 -22.91 -59.49 44.41
N ARG A 811 -22.53 -60.12 45.53
CA ARG A 811 -22.88 -61.51 45.83
C ARG A 811 -23.57 -61.63 47.18
N ARG A 812 -24.71 -62.32 47.24
CA ARG A 812 -25.42 -62.62 48.49
C ARG A 812 -24.67 -63.66 49.31
N THR A 813 -24.60 -63.42 50.61
CA THR A 813 -24.14 -64.38 51.63
C THR A 813 -25.12 -64.37 52.81
N ILE A 814 -24.91 -65.24 53.81
CA ILE A 814 -25.73 -65.26 55.02
C ILE A 814 -25.58 -63.97 55.85
N ASP A 815 -24.43 -63.29 55.75
CA ASP A 815 -24.12 -62.09 56.52
C ASP A 815 -24.55 -60.79 55.82
N GLY A 816 -24.96 -60.86 54.55
CA GLY A 816 -25.34 -59.70 53.72
C GLY A 816 -24.82 -59.80 52.28
N VAL A 817 -24.73 -58.67 51.60
CA VAL A 817 -24.22 -58.58 50.22
C VAL A 817 -22.75 -58.19 50.24
N ILE A 818 -21.89 -59.04 49.71
CA ILE A 818 -20.47 -58.73 49.49
C ILE A 818 -20.37 -58.01 48.14
N VAL A 819 -19.90 -56.77 48.18
CA VAL A 819 -19.51 -56.01 46.99
C VAL A 819 -18.00 -56.15 46.83
N SER A 820 -17.53 -56.61 45.67
CA SER A 820 -16.10 -56.71 45.34
C SER A 820 -15.81 -56.08 43.98
N PHE A 821 -14.61 -55.57 43.79
CA PHE A 821 -14.19 -54.86 42.57
C PHE A 821 -12.69 -55.04 42.32
N LEU A 822 -12.19 -54.53 41.20
CA LEU A 822 -10.76 -54.47 40.88
C LEU A 822 -10.28 -53.03 40.90
N ARG A 823 -9.12 -52.81 41.51
CA ARG A 823 -8.42 -51.53 41.57
C ARG A 823 -7.86 -51.16 40.20
N ARG A 824 -7.93 -49.87 39.85
CA ARG A 824 -7.21 -49.28 38.72
C ARG A 824 -6.15 -48.33 39.26
N GLY A 825 -4.99 -48.28 38.61
CA GLY A 825 -3.88 -47.43 39.02
C GLY A 825 -3.66 -46.30 38.04
N ARG A 826 -3.34 -45.11 38.55
CA ARG A 826 -2.97 -43.93 37.76
C ARG A 826 -1.49 -43.91 37.41
N ILE A 827 -0.64 -44.37 38.32
CA ILE A 827 0.83 -44.28 38.23
C ILE A 827 1.40 -45.67 37.98
N GLY A 828 2.13 -45.85 36.87
CA GLY A 828 2.87 -47.08 36.56
C GLY A 828 2.03 -48.37 36.47
N ALA A 829 0.73 -48.24 36.19
CA ALA A 829 -0.21 -49.37 36.23
C ALA A 829 -0.23 -50.23 34.95
N ASP A 830 0.42 -49.78 33.88
CA ASP A 830 0.48 -50.48 32.58
C ASP A 830 1.65 -51.47 32.47
N ALA A 831 2.39 -51.71 33.56
CA ALA A 831 3.48 -52.68 33.60
C ALA A 831 2.94 -54.12 33.78
N TRP A 832 3.39 -55.04 32.92
CA TRP A 832 2.93 -56.44 32.91
C TRP A 832 3.80 -57.40 33.75
N GLU A 833 4.96 -56.94 34.19
CA GLU A 833 5.95 -57.73 34.96
C GLU A 833 5.63 -57.86 36.46
N PRO A 834 5.11 -56.82 37.16
CA PRO A 834 4.76 -56.91 38.58
C PRO A 834 3.58 -57.85 38.87
N LEU A 835 3.56 -58.43 40.07
CA LEU A 835 2.45 -59.29 40.54
C LEU A 835 1.12 -58.53 40.73
N ASP A 836 1.20 -57.24 41.07
CA ASP A 836 0.07 -56.31 41.16
C ASP A 836 0.55 -54.90 40.78
N ILE A 837 -0.38 -54.03 40.35
CA ILE A 837 -0.09 -52.66 39.94
C ILE A 837 0.32 -51.79 41.14
N PRO A 838 1.15 -50.73 40.97
CA PRO A 838 1.47 -49.80 42.06
C PRO A 838 0.21 -49.15 42.66
N LEU A 839 0.24 -48.82 43.96
CA LEU A 839 -0.89 -48.17 44.64
C LEU A 839 -1.15 -46.75 44.12
N GLY A 840 -0.07 -45.97 43.96
CA GLY A 840 -0.13 -44.57 43.52
C GLY A 840 -0.77 -43.60 44.54
N GLU A 841 -1.22 -44.11 45.69
CA GLU A 841 -1.87 -43.37 46.77
C GLU A 841 -1.24 -43.73 48.13
N ALA A 842 -1.39 -42.85 49.14
CA ALA A 842 -0.74 -43.04 50.45
C ALA A 842 -1.27 -44.26 51.24
N SER A 843 -2.51 -44.67 50.98
CA SER A 843 -3.17 -45.83 51.58
C SER A 843 -4.26 -46.35 50.67
N GLU A 844 -4.53 -47.66 50.69
CA GLU A 844 -5.65 -48.24 49.96
C GLU A 844 -6.95 -48.02 50.75
N ALA A 845 -7.85 -47.19 50.21
CA ALA A 845 -9.12 -46.84 50.83
C ALA A 845 -10.21 -46.58 49.79
N TYR A 846 -11.45 -46.99 50.09
CA TYR A 846 -12.60 -46.86 49.21
C TYR A 846 -13.85 -46.40 49.97
N GLU A 847 -14.69 -45.62 49.28
CA GLU A 847 -16.07 -45.33 49.68
C GLU A 847 -17.06 -45.90 48.66
N ILE A 848 -18.03 -46.67 49.14
CA ILE A 848 -19.13 -47.23 48.36
C ILE A 848 -20.40 -46.50 48.80
N VAL A 849 -20.99 -45.73 47.89
CA VAL A 849 -22.23 -44.99 48.11
C VAL A 849 -23.38 -45.76 47.48
N ILE A 850 -24.39 -46.11 48.29
CA ILE A 850 -25.63 -46.73 47.83
C ILE A 850 -26.72 -45.65 47.90
N PRO A 851 -27.24 -45.15 46.76
CA PRO A 851 -28.32 -44.17 46.76
C PRO A 851 -29.62 -44.78 47.33
N LEU A 852 -30.28 -44.04 48.21
CA LEU A 852 -31.54 -44.44 48.85
C LEU A 852 -32.63 -43.37 48.60
N PRO A 853 -33.92 -43.71 48.67
CA PRO A 853 -35.01 -42.73 48.50
C PRO A 853 -34.98 -41.51 49.43
N GLY A 854 -34.31 -41.60 50.59
CA GLY A 854 -34.19 -40.54 51.59
C GLY A 854 -32.76 -40.08 51.91
N GLY A 855 -31.76 -40.43 51.08
CA GLY A 855 -30.35 -40.11 51.32
C GLY A 855 -29.40 -41.09 50.63
N SER A 856 -28.29 -41.42 51.28
CA SER A 856 -27.40 -42.48 50.81
C SER A 856 -26.77 -43.23 51.97
N ARG A 857 -26.44 -44.50 51.73
CA ARG A 857 -25.61 -45.31 52.63
C ARG A 857 -24.17 -45.23 52.14
N VAL A 858 -23.24 -44.89 53.03
CA VAL A 858 -21.80 -44.89 52.73
C VAL A 858 -21.14 -46.04 53.49
N LEU A 859 -20.47 -46.93 52.76
CA LEU A 859 -19.64 -47.99 53.30
C LEU A 859 -18.18 -47.67 52.99
N THR A 860 -17.28 -47.94 53.94
CA THR A 860 -15.83 -47.73 53.77
C THR A 860 -15.11 -49.06 53.73
N ALA A 861 -14.10 -49.20 52.87
CA ALA A 861 -13.25 -50.38 52.81
C ALA A 861 -11.76 -50.02 52.67
N THR A 862 -10.89 -50.86 53.23
CA THR A 862 -9.41 -50.74 53.08
C THR A 862 -8.84 -51.83 52.17
N THR A 863 -9.71 -52.58 51.50
CA THR A 863 -9.41 -53.62 50.51
C THR A 863 -10.46 -53.54 49.40
N THR A 864 -10.29 -54.30 48.33
CA THR A 864 -11.18 -54.32 47.16
C THR A 864 -12.52 -55.05 47.38
N SER A 865 -12.98 -55.14 48.62
CA SER A 865 -14.27 -55.72 48.98
C SER A 865 -14.87 -55.10 50.24
N VAL A 866 -16.19 -54.96 50.26
CA VAL A 866 -16.96 -54.49 51.41
C VAL A 866 -18.19 -55.36 51.64
N LEU A 867 -18.51 -55.63 52.91
CA LEU A 867 -19.77 -56.25 53.30
C LEU A 867 -20.82 -55.16 53.50
N TYR A 868 -21.93 -55.26 52.78
CA TYR A 868 -23.17 -54.57 53.09
C TYR A 868 -24.04 -55.48 53.98
N PRO A 869 -24.09 -55.25 55.30
CA PRO A 869 -24.70 -56.20 56.23
C PRO A 869 -26.19 -56.40 55.95
N ALA A 870 -26.69 -57.63 56.10
CA ALA A 870 -28.11 -57.93 55.88
C ALA A 870 -29.06 -57.06 56.72
N SER A 871 -28.65 -56.71 57.95
CA SER A 871 -29.41 -55.82 58.83
C SER A 871 -29.48 -54.37 58.31
N ALA A 872 -28.41 -53.89 57.67
CA ALA A 872 -28.38 -52.58 57.04
C ALA A 872 -29.20 -52.57 55.75
N GLU A 873 -29.10 -53.62 54.93
CA GLU A 873 -29.93 -53.80 53.73
C GLU A 873 -31.42 -53.77 54.04
N LEU A 874 -31.84 -54.50 55.08
CA LEU A 874 -33.24 -54.51 55.54
C LEU A 874 -33.68 -53.16 56.11
N ALA A 875 -32.80 -52.45 56.83
CA ALA A 875 -33.12 -51.13 57.36
C ALA A 875 -33.28 -50.09 56.24
N ASP A 876 -32.48 -50.19 55.19
CA ASP A 876 -32.42 -49.22 54.11
C ASP A 876 -33.53 -49.41 53.07
N PHE A 877 -33.92 -50.67 52.79
CA PHE A 877 -34.88 -50.99 51.73
C PHE A 877 -36.14 -51.74 52.20
N GLY A 878 -36.20 -52.18 53.46
CA GLY A 878 -37.31 -52.97 54.01
C GLY A 878 -37.37 -54.44 53.56
N ALA A 879 -36.59 -54.81 52.54
CA ALA A 879 -36.46 -56.16 52.02
C ALA A 879 -35.10 -56.34 51.31
N PRO A 880 -34.58 -57.58 51.19
CA PRO A 880 -33.38 -57.85 50.40
C PRO A 880 -33.55 -57.44 48.93
N GLN A 881 -32.57 -56.76 48.35
CA GLN A 881 -32.64 -56.20 47.00
C GLN A 881 -32.05 -57.14 45.96
N ALA A 882 -32.76 -57.40 44.87
CA ALA A 882 -32.23 -58.18 43.73
C ALA A 882 -31.20 -57.41 42.90
N THR A 883 -31.23 -56.07 42.98
CA THR A 883 -30.28 -55.18 42.32
C THR A 883 -29.86 -54.04 43.24
N LEU A 884 -28.64 -53.55 43.12
CA LEU A 884 -28.11 -52.43 43.90
C LEU A 884 -27.52 -51.37 42.97
N SER A 885 -28.01 -50.14 43.05
CA SER A 885 -27.35 -48.99 42.45
C SER A 885 -26.24 -48.53 43.38
N ILE A 886 -25.03 -48.35 42.88
CA ILE A 886 -23.88 -47.96 43.68
C ILE A 886 -22.99 -46.96 42.95
N GLU A 887 -22.23 -46.19 43.73
CA GLU A 887 -21.06 -45.43 43.28
C GLU A 887 -19.85 -45.86 44.12
N ILE A 888 -18.75 -46.23 43.47
CA ILE A 888 -17.51 -46.61 44.16
C ILE A 888 -16.42 -45.59 43.84
N TYR A 889 -15.78 -45.09 44.89
CA TYR A 889 -14.67 -44.15 44.83
C TYR A 889 -13.45 -44.76 45.50
N GLN A 890 -12.29 -44.74 44.84
CA GLN A 890 -11.00 -44.84 45.56
C GLN A 890 -10.69 -43.47 46.18
N ILE A 891 -10.18 -43.47 47.41
CA ILE A 891 -9.88 -42.25 48.17
C ILE A 891 -8.38 -41.96 48.08
N GLY A 892 -8.06 -40.78 47.56
CA GLY A 892 -6.70 -40.23 47.51
C GLY A 892 -6.46 -39.24 48.65
N ALA A 893 -5.22 -39.18 49.15
CA ALA A 893 -4.87 -38.34 50.30
C ALA A 893 -4.96 -36.83 49.99
N ASN A 894 -4.70 -36.43 48.74
CA ASN A 894 -4.63 -35.02 48.34
C ASN A 894 -5.99 -34.42 47.95
N VAL A 895 -6.92 -35.23 47.42
CA VAL A 895 -8.15 -34.75 46.78
C VAL A 895 -9.42 -35.48 47.24
N GLY A 896 -9.30 -36.48 48.12
CA GLY A 896 -10.42 -37.28 48.60
C GLY A 896 -10.95 -38.22 47.52
N ARG A 897 -12.25 -38.16 47.23
CA ARG A 897 -12.91 -39.04 46.24
C ARG A 897 -12.30 -38.89 44.85
N GLY A 898 -11.88 -40.01 44.26
CA GLY A 898 -11.49 -40.12 42.85
C GLY A 898 -12.68 -40.12 41.88
N PHE A 899 -12.45 -40.61 40.67
CA PHE A 899 -13.53 -40.76 39.69
C PHE A 899 -14.53 -41.85 40.13
N PRO A 900 -15.84 -41.62 40.04
CA PRO A 900 -16.84 -42.62 40.40
C PRO A 900 -16.89 -43.76 39.39
N LEU A 901 -16.95 -44.98 39.89
CA LEU A 901 -17.62 -46.06 39.18
C LEU A 901 -19.10 -46.04 39.57
N SER A 902 -19.99 -45.60 38.68
CA SER A 902 -21.44 -45.62 38.92
C SER A 902 -22.11 -46.76 38.13
N GLY A 903 -23.00 -47.52 38.76
CA GLY A 903 -23.74 -48.58 38.06
C GLY A 903 -24.78 -49.30 38.92
N THR A 904 -25.67 -50.03 38.26
CA THR A 904 -26.66 -50.90 38.89
C THR A 904 -26.24 -52.35 38.73
N LEU A 905 -26.02 -53.04 39.84
CA LEU A 905 -25.53 -54.41 39.89
C LEU A 905 -26.68 -55.37 40.16
N ALA A 906 -26.70 -56.52 39.48
CA ALA A 906 -27.46 -57.66 39.95
C ALA A 906 -26.76 -58.27 41.18
N VAL A 907 -27.54 -58.64 42.19
CA VAL A 907 -27.02 -59.34 43.36
C VAL A 907 -27.14 -60.85 43.12
N GLU A 908 -26.01 -61.48 42.84
CA GLU A 908 -25.89 -62.91 42.53
C GLU A 908 -26.02 -63.83 43.75
#